data_AF-E6MEY8-F1
#
_entry.id   AF-E6MEY8-F1
#
_cell.length_a   1.000
_cell.length_b   1.000
_cell.length_c   1.000
_cell.angle_alpha   90.00
_cell.angle_beta   90.00
_cell.angle_gamma   90.00
#
_symmetry.space_group_name_H-M   'P 1'
#
loop_
_entity.id
_entity.type
_entity.pdbx_description
1 polymer ?
#
loop_
_entity_poly.entity_id
_entity_poly.type
_entity_poly.pdbx_seq_one_letter_code
_entity_poly.pdbx_strand_id
1 'polypeptide(L)'
;MQKRAITSRIAIAVITTIFTLSLTLMMVPTVTFAAELNDGVAFSAKITTTDGMKVVSAGQNNVSLKDDANTADQVWQFVYNEVKGTYALTSKATGQLLTVASDQNNASVQATTANNTSGQRWKIYLEKNNTFSLMPASSACNVLSAASDGTVQIKADQNATGQSFKIKILSASELSSLKTASTVKDTAPAKTTEKVATPENTSTAKPAATNNNTSNTSTSANAANANGSANASTPADTSATKAATAPTLVNLGTDFWGQIKKNSGSHYVAAESSGNAALYSGNNALDQLWHFVRNGDGSYRITNAANSKCLDLASGKDANGTNIQTYAKNSSNAQKWCIYQRADGTYYLMPKSSAARVLDIANNKTSDGTNIHLYDSNDNEAQKLTIVKANSASTANVNLGNSFVATVKHLSSGKAVTESSGNVVIQTNKSYKDQGWRFTRNSDGSYLITSLADGKALDLANGTDANGTNIRVYAKNNSKAQRFYIRTQYSAATGYTYYLMPASSSTRVMDVNGNGSADNTNIQLYAKNNSKAQQFIINKASAGSYSARQTGRQKVIAIAKSQIGTRESNNGWTKYGAWYGNYVKSKYAFSNAAWCAMFVSWCGNQAGLSSGTFYYHAYCPSGVSWYQNKKQWHWKGYTPKSGDIVYYDWNGDSVTDHVGLVASYNKGTIATVEGNYSDQVKQRTINYRSSYIFGYASPNY
;
A
#
# COMPACT_ATOMS: atom_id res chain seq x y z
N MET A 1 -29.71 25.05 -66.25
CA MET A 1 -30.12 26.47 -66.08
C MET A 1 -30.57 26.61 -64.62
N GLN A 2 -29.81 27.24 -63.74
CA GLN A 2 -29.77 28.69 -63.46
C GLN A 2 -31.12 29.30 -63.01
N LYS A 3 -31.13 29.80 -61.75
CA LYS A 3 -31.53 31.16 -61.29
C LYS A 3 -33.00 31.61 -61.56
N ARG A 4 -33.72 32.40 -60.73
CA ARG A 4 -33.46 33.34 -59.60
C ARG A 4 -34.81 33.46 -58.80
N ALA A 5 -34.87 33.77 -57.50
CA ALA A 5 -34.90 35.11 -56.86
C ALA A 5 -36.10 36.02 -57.32
N ILE A 6 -36.79 36.88 -56.52
CA ILE A 6 -36.52 37.45 -55.17
C ILE A 6 -37.76 38.23 -54.60
N THR A 7 -37.94 38.36 -53.27
CA THR A 7 -38.76 39.38 -52.51
C THR A 7 -40.31 39.51 -52.69
N SER A 8 -41.16 40.05 -51.77
CA SER A 8 -41.02 40.61 -50.40
C SER A 8 -42.38 40.86 -49.67
N ARG A 9 -42.45 40.61 -48.33
CA ARG A 9 -43.03 41.45 -47.22
C ARG A 9 -44.55 41.90 -47.25
N ILE A 10 -45.28 42.25 -46.16
CA ILE A 10 -44.97 42.70 -44.77
C ILE A 10 -46.21 42.54 -43.81
N ALA A 11 -46.03 42.65 -42.47
CA ALA A 11 -47.03 42.97 -41.38
C ALA A 11 -48.12 41.92 -40.96
N ILE A 12 -48.65 41.84 -39.71
CA ILE A 12 -48.35 42.46 -38.38
C ILE A 12 -48.96 41.60 -37.22
N ALA A 13 -48.28 41.52 -36.06
CA ALA A 13 -48.70 41.30 -34.64
C ALA A 13 -49.80 40.30 -34.17
N VAL A 14 -49.91 39.87 -32.88
CA VAL A 14 -49.05 39.22 -31.82
C VAL A 14 -50.06 38.59 -30.80
N ILE A 15 -49.69 37.54 -30.03
CA ILE A 15 -50.02 37.27 -28.59
C ILE A 15 -50.52 35.84 -28.21
N THR A 16 -49.69 35.20 -27.36
CA THR A 16 -49.84 33.99 -26.48
C THR A 16 -49.93 32.56 -27.02
N THR A 17 -49.25 31.70 -26.25
CA THR A 17 -48.93 30.29 -26.49
C THR A 17 -49.44 29.45 -25.31
N ILE A 18 -49.86 28.20 -25.53
CA ILE A 18 -49.91 27.17 -24.48
C ILE A 18 -49.15 25.92 -24.97
N PHE A 19 -48.44 25.28 -24.03
CA PHE A 19 -47.51 24.16 -24.25
C PHE A 19 -48.19 22.82 -24.56
N THR A 20 -47.49 21.99 -25.35
CA THR A 20 -47.46 20.53 -25.18
C THR A 20 -46.00 20.05 -25.17
N LEU A 21 -45.66 19.13 -24.26
CA LEU A 21 -44.29 18.64 -24.05
C LEU A 21 -44.15 17.22 -24.62
N SER A 22 -43.16 16.99 -25.47
CA SER A 22 -42.76 15.64 -25.92
C SER A 22 -41.42 15.25 -25.31
N LEU A 23 -41.36 14.05 -24.72
CA LEU A 23 -40.20 13.59 -23.94
C LEU A 23 -39.23 12.78 -24.83
N THR A 24 -38.23 13.44 -25.40
CA THR A 24 -37.13 12.76 -26.11
C THR A 24 -36.09 12.26 -25.11
N LEU A 25 -35.89 10.94 -25.02
CA LEU A 25 -34.93 10.34 -24.08
C LEU A 25 -33.49 10.48 -24.60
N MET A 26 -32.82 11.59 -24.30
CA MET A 26 -31.40 11.79 -24.60
C MET A 26 -30.53 10.79 -23.82
N MET A 27 -29.86 9.87 -24.51
CA MET A 27 -28.83 9.03 -23.91
C MET A 27 -27.55 9.85 -23.68
N VAL A 28 -27.25 10.13 -22.42
CA VAL A 28 -26.09 10.96 -22.04
C VAL A 28 -24.79 10.15 -22.15
N PRO A 29 -23.80 10.58 -22.95
CA PRO A 29 -22.50 9.91 -23.06
C PRO A 29 -21.87 9.71 -21.69
N THR A 30 -21.67 8.46 -21.31
CA THR A 30 -21.23 8.07 -19.98
C THR A 30 -20.03 7.15 -20.09
N VAL A 31 -18.84 7.68 -19.80
CA VAL A 31 -17.60 6.89 -19.71
C VAL A 31 -17.34 6.63 -18.24
N THR A 32 -17.40 5.35 -17.84
CA THR A 32 -16.99 4.91 -16.51
C THR A 32 -15.67 4.19 -16.64
N PHE A 33 -14.63 4.68 -15.97
CA PHE A 33 -13.37 3.95 -15.85
C PHE A 33 -13.07 3.68 -14.37
N ALA A 34 -12.44 2.54 -14.12
CA ALA A 34 -11.93 2.14 -12.82
C ALA A 34 -10.43 1.91 -12.93
N ALA A 35 -9.66 2.49 -12.01
CA ALA A 35 -8.22 2.29 -11.93
C ALA A 35 -7.88 1.71 -10.55
N GLU A 36 -7.14 0.60 -10.54
CA GLU A 36 -6.36 0.18 -9.37
C GLU A 36 -5.01 0.88 -9.42
N LEU A 37 -4.65 1.56 -8.34
CA LEU A 37 -3.38 2.25 -8.18
C LEU A 37 -2.44 1.47 -7.24
N ASN A 38 -1.15 1.85 -7.28
CA ASN A 38 -0.05 1.12 -6.65
C ASN A 38 -0.12 1.02 -5.11
N ASP A 39 -1.05 1.73 -4.46
CA ASP A 39 -1.31 1.72 -3.02
C ASP A 39 -2.48 0.80 -2.61
N GLY A 40 -3.15 0.17 -3.58
CA GLY A 40 -4.35 -0.66 -3.34
C GLY A 40 -5.64 0.14 -3.17
N VAL A 41 -5.61 1.47 -3.35
CA VAL A 41 -6.81 2.29 -3.42
C VAL A 41 -7.30 2.30 -4.86
N ALA A 42 -8.50 1.78 -5.09
CA ALA A 42 -9.19 1.95 -6.37
C ALA A 42 -10.13 3.15 -6.32
N PHE A 43 -10.15 3.94 -7.38
CA PHE A 43 -11.19 4.94 -7.59
C PHE A 43 -11.85 4.70 -8.96
N SER A 44 -13.12 5.07 -9.06
CA SER A 44 -13.85 5.10 -10.33
C SER A 44 -14.33 6.53 -10.58
N ALA A 45 -13.97 7.11 -11.71
CA ALA A 45 -14.60 8.34 -12.17
C ALA A 45 -15.66 7.98 -13.21
N LYS A 46 -16.91 8.40 -12.95
CA LYS A 46 -18.00 8.34 -13.92
C LYS A 46 -18.10 9.70 -14.58
N ILE A 47 -17.63 9.81 -15.81
CA ILE A 47 -17.68 11.04 -16.59
C ILE A 47 -18.92 10.99 -17.46
N THR A 48 -19.86 11.87 -17.14
CA THR A 48 -21.10 12.09 -17.88
C THR A 48 -20.97 13.46 -18.51
N THR A 49 -20.87 13.53 -19.84
CA THR A 49 -20.80 14.80 -20.58
C THR A 49 -22.15 15.15 -21.16
N THR A 50 -22.48 16.44 -21.15
CA THR A 50 -23.64 17.00 -21.87
C THR A 50 -23.18 17.69 -23.16
N ASP A 51 -24.11 17.98 -24.06
CA ASP A 51 -23.84 18.49 -25.42
C ASP A 51 -22.82 19.65 -25.44
N GLY A 52 -21.89 19.57 -26.39
CA GLY A 52 -20.73 20.45 -26.54
C GLY A 52 -19.42 19.83 -26.04
N MET A 53 -19.45 19.02 -24.98
CA MET A 53 -18.24 18.40 -24.41
C MET A 53 -18.11 16.91 -24.78
N LYS A 54 -16.99 16.54 -25.40
CA LYS A 54 -16.70 15.18 -25.88
C LYS A 54 -15.47 14.60 -25.18
N VAL A 55 -15.57 13.36 -24.68
CA VAL A 55 -14.41 12.60 -24.20
C VAL A 55 -13.66 12.07 -25.42
N VAL A 56 -12.45 12.56 -25.67
CA VAL A 56 -11.65 12.19 -26.85
C VAL A 56 -10.76 10.97 -26.56
N SER A 57 -10.30 10.82 -25.32
CA SER A 57 -9.66 9.60 -24.83
C SER A 57 -9.74 9.49 -23.32
N ALA A 58 -9.82 8.26 -22.81
CA ALA A 58 -9.70 7.93 -21.40
C ALA A 58 -8.67 6.79 -21.26
N GLY A 59 -7.64 7.03 -20.45
CA GLY A 59 -6.60 6.05 -20.12
C GLY A 59 -6.54 5.80 -18.62
N GLN A 60 -5.70 4.85 -18.20
CA GLN A 60 -5.66 4.35 -16.81
C GLN A 60 -5.46 5.45 -15.75
N ASN A 61 -4.84 6.58 -16.10
CA ASN A 61 -4.56 7.72 -15.20
C ASN A 61 -4.91 9.11 -15.80
N ASN A 62 -5.57 9.19 -16.96
CA ASN A 62 -5.77 10.46 -17.67
C ASN A 62 -7.09 10.50 -18.45
N VAL A 63 -7.58 11.73 -18.68
CA VAL A 63 -8.78 11.99 -19.47
C VAL A 63 -8.52 13.21 -20.35
N SER A 64 -8.81 13.07 -21.65
CA SER A 64 -8.74 14.15 -22.63
C SER A 64 -10.15 14.60 -22.97
N LEU A 65 -10.45 15.87 -22.68
CA LEU A 65 -11.75 16.49 -22.95
C LEU A 65 -11.59 17.52 -24.06
N LYS A 66 -12.59 17.57 -24.95
CA LYS A 66 -12.69 18.57 -26.01
C LYS A 66 -14.05 19.25 -25.94
N ASP A 67 -14.01 20.56 -26.10
CA ASP A 67 -15.16 21.44 -26.24
C ASP A 67 -15.21 21.94 -27.69
N ASP A 68 -16.40 22.03 -28.28
CA ASP A 68 -16.60 22.30 -29.71
C ASP A 68 -16.13 23.71 -30.14
N ALA A 69 -15.76 24.58 -29.19
CA ALA A 69 -15.17 25.90 -29.42
C ALA A 69 -13.64 26.00 -29.20
N ASN A 70 -12.94 24.91 -28.82
CA ASN A 70 -11.54 24.97 -28.41
C ASN A 70 -10.63 24.09 -29.29
N THR A 71 -9.63 24.69 -29.96
CA THR A 71 -8.78 24.01 -30.95
C THR A 71 -7.53 23.34 -30.37
N ALA A 72 -7.23 23.55 -29.10
CA ALA A 72 -6.14 22.87 -28.39
C ALA A 72 -6.72 21.88 -27.35
N ASP A 73 -6.43 20.59 -27.51
CA ASP A 73 -6.93 19.54 -26.62
C ASP A 73 -6.43 19.75 -25.19
N GLN A 74 -7.35 19.90 -24.22
CA GLN A 74 -6.96 20.01 -22.81
C GLN A 74 -6.82 18.61 -22.19
N VAL A 75 -5.59 18.14 -22.11
CA VAL A 75 -5.27 16.84 -21.48
C VAL A 75 -4.97 17.04 -20.00
N TRP A 76 -5.84 16.50 -19.15
CA TRP A 76 -5.73 16.57 -17.70
C TRP A 76 -5.39 15.19 -17.12
N GLN A 77 -4.55 15.17 -16.08
CA GLN A 77 -4.14 13.95 -15.39
C GLN A 77 -4.34 14.09 -13.87
N PHE A 78 -4.77 13.01 -13.23
CA PHE A 78 -4.84 12.93 -11.78
C PHE A 78 -3.45 12.59 -11.22
N VAL A 79 -2.90 13.48 -10.41
CA VAL A 79 -1.64 13.28 -9.70
C VAL A 79 -1.96 13.09 -8.22
N TYR A 80 -1.51 11.96 -7.66
CA TYR A 80 -1.64 11.72 -6.23
C TYR A 80 -0.68 12.61 -5.44
N ASN A 81 -1.21 13.42 -4.52
CA ASN A 81 -0.40 14.17 -3.58
C ASN A 81 -0.23 13.34 -2.30
N GLU A 82 0.87 12.58 -2.25
CA GLU A 82 1.23 11.70 -1.12
C GLU A 82 1.24 12.43 0.24
N VAL A 83 1.66 13.70 0.26
CA VAL A 83 1.77 14.52 1.48
C VAL A 83 0.39 14.89 2.05
N LYS A 84 -0.58 15.20 1.18
CA LYS A 84 -1.95 15.57 1.59
C LYS A 84 -2.90 14.36 1.65
N GLY A 85 -2.56 13.26 1.00
CA GLY A 85 -3.43 12.10 0.81
C GLY A 85 -4.64 12.41 -0.07
N THR A 86 -4.47 13.25 -1.08
CA THR A 86 -5.51 13.75 -1.97
C THR A 86 -5.04 13.69 -3.42
N TYR A 87 -5.93 13.36 -4.35
CA TYR A 87 -5.67 13.50 -5.78
C TYR A 87 -5.88 14.96 -6.22
N ALA A 88 -5.00 15.47 -7.08
CA ALA A 88 -5.14 16.77 -7.70
C ALA A 88 -5.15 16.63 -9.23
N LEU A 89 -5.97 17.44 -9.90
CA LEU A 89 -5.96 17.52 -11.35
C LEU A 89 -4.84 18.44 -11.80
N THR A 90 -3.98 17.98 -12.71
CA THR A 90 -2.89 18.77 -13.28
C THR A 90 -2.97 18.79 -14.80
N SER A 91 -2.56 19.91 -15.40
CA SER A 91 -2.36 19.99 -16.85
C SER A 91 -1.22 19.05 -17.22
N LYS A 92 -1.46 18.11 -18.15
CA LYS A 92 -0.40 17.20 -18.62
C LYS A 92 0.70 17.96 -19.38
N ALA A 93 0.36 19.08 -20.03
CA ALA A 93 1.29 19.87 -20.83
C ALA A 93 2.22 20.75 -19.98
N THR A 94 1.74 21.29 -18.85
CA THR A 94 2.52 22.25 -18.03
C THR A 94 2.85 21.76 -16.61
N GLY A 95 2.29 20.62 -16.19
CA GLY A 95 2.41 20.10 -14.81
C GLY A 95 1.73 20.95 -13.75
N GLN A 96 1.10 22.07 -14.13
CA GLN A 96 0.50 23.01 -13.19
C GLN A 96 -0.78 22.43 -12.58
N LEU A 97 -0.94 22.68 -11.28
CA LEU A 97 -2.07 22.25 -10.47
C LEU A 97 -3.30 23.10 -10.80
N LEU A 98 -4.46 22.45 -10.90
CA LEU A 98 -5.74 23.15 -10.88
C LEU A 98 -6.01 23.62 -9.43
N THR A 99 -5.73 24.90 -9.14
CA THR A 99 -5.80 25.48 -7.80
C THR A 99 -7.15 26.16 -7.52
N VAL A 100 -7.72 25.89 -6.34
CA VAL A 100 -8.77 26.75 -5.77
C VAL A 100 -8.11 28.04 -5.29
N ALA A 101 -8.56 29.19 -5.81
CA ALA A 101 -8.17 30.50 -5.32
C ALA A 101 -9.29 31.00 -4.38
N SER A 102 -8.97 31.19 -3.10
CA SER A 102 -9.92 31.81 -2.18
C SER A 102 -9.88 33.34 -2.35
N ASP A 103 -10.75 33.88 -3.21
CA ASP A 103 -11.39 35.14 -2.82
C ASP A 103 -12.36 34.84 -1.67
N GLN A 104 -12.53 35.79 -0.74
CA GLN A 104 -13.11 35.50 0.57
C GLN A 104 -14.64 35.29 0.55
N ASN A 105 -15.28 35.16 -0.62
CA ASN A 105 -16.75 35.07 -0.74
C ASN A 105 -17.31 34.03 -1.74
N ASN A 106 -16.51 33.37 -2.59
CA ASN A 106 -16.98 32.16 -3.30
C ASN A 106 -15.79 31.30 -3.76
N ALA A 107 -15.73 30.02 -3.36
CA ALA A 107 -14.67 29.11 -3.77
C ALA A 107 -14.65 28.94 -5.30
N SER A 108 -13.72 29.63 -5.96
CA SER A 108 -13.54 29.56 -7.41
C SER A 108 -12.15 29.04 -7.78
N VAL A 109 -12.09 28.26 -8.84
CA VAL A 109 -10.91 27.56 -9.31
C VAL A 109 -10.40 28.21 -10.58
N GLN A 110 -9.10 28.50 -10.64
CA GLN A 110 -8.45 29.15 -11.78
C GLN A 110 -7.36 28.24 -12.36
N ALA A 111 -7.35 28.08 -13.69
CA ALA A 111 -6.27 27.43 -14.42
C ALA A 111 -5.29 28.49 -14.95
N THR A 112 -4.17 28.71 -14.26
CA THR A 112 -3.13 29.68 -14.64
C THR A 112 -2.18 29.12 -15.70
N THR A 113 -2.63 29.04 -16.95
CA THR A 113 -1.77 28.82 -18.12
C THR A 113 -1.62 30.12 -18.92
N ALA A 114 -0.50 30.28 -19.63
CA ALA A 114 -0.18 31.52 -20.36
C ALA A 114 -1.16 31.88 -21.50
N ASN A 115 -2.05 30.95 -21.89
CA ASN A 115 -3.01 31.12 -22.98
C ASN A 115 -4.48 31.23 -22.50
N ASN A 116 -4.74 31.38 -21.19
CA ASN A 116 -6.10 31.61 -20.67
C ASN A 116 -6.36 33.10 -20.42
N THR A 117 -7.26 33.70 -21.21
CA THR A 117 -7.76 35.06 -20.99
C THR A 117 -8.69 35.14 -19.78
N SER A 118 -8.11 35.36 -18.60
CA SER A 118 -8.64 36.01 -17.37
C SER A 118 -10.05 35.67 -16.79
N GLY A 119 -10.93 34.92 -17.45
CA GLY A 119 -12.36 34.87 -17.13
C GLY A 119 -12.91 33.51 -16.69
N GLN A 120 -12.25 32.39 -17.01
CA GLN A 120 -12.77 31.07 -16.68
C GLN A 120 -12.48 30.68 -15.23
N ARG A 121 -13.49 30.86 -14.38
CA ARG A 121 -13.55 30.43 -12.98
C ARG A 121 -14.55 29.29 -12.83
N TRP A 122 -14.27 28.31 -11.96
CA TRP A 122 -15.18 27.18 -11.68
C TRP A 122 -15.52 27.08 -10.19
N LYS A 123 -16.79 26.87 -9.83
CA LYS A 123 -17.26 26.56 -8.48
C LYS A 123 -17.32 25.04 -8.27
N ILE A 124 -16.99 24.59 -7.06
CA ILE A 124 -17.12 23.18 -6.64
C ILE A 124 -18.19 23.06 -5.57
N TYR A 125 -19.15 22.17 -5.76
CA TYR A 125 -20.17 21.81 -4.79
C TYR A 125 -19.96 20.38 -4.28
N LEU A 126 -20.00 20.19 -2.96
CA LEU A 126 -20.10 18.87 -2.34
C LEU A 126 -21.58 18.49 -2.22
N GLU A 127 -21.98 17.45 -2.94
CA GLU A 127 -23.32 16.87 -2.84
C GLU A 127 -23.36 15.73 -1.80
N LYS A 128 -24.58 15.22 -1.54
CA LYS A 128 -24.78 14.01 -0.73
C LYS A 128 -24.03 12.82 -1.32
N ASN A 129 -23.67 11.85 -0.48
CA ASN A 129 -22.98 10.60 -0.86
C ASN A 129 -21.59 10.80 -1.50
N ASN A 130 -20.76 11.69 -0.94
CA ASN A 130 -19.37 11.96 -1.35
C ASN A 130 -19.20 12.19 -2.86
N THR A 131 -20.15 12.92 -3.45
CA THR A 131 -20.14 13.26 -4.87
C THR A 131 -19.82 14.76 -5.03
N PHE A 132 -18.87 15.10 -5.89
CA PHE A 132 -18.49 16.49 -6.16
C PHE A 132 -19.00 16.92 -7.53
N SER A 133 -19.62 18.10 -7.60
CA SER A 133 -20.09 18.72 -8.84
C SER A 133 -19.29 19.98 -9.13
N LEU A 134 -18.70 20.08 -10.33
CA LEU A 134 -18.06 21.30 -10.80
C LEU A 134 -18.97 22.05 -11.78
N MET A 135 -19.05 23.37 -11.61
CA MET A 135 -19.85 24.29 -12.42
C MET A 135 -19.03 25.53 -12.81
N PRO A 136 -19.27 26.19 -13.94
CA PRO A 136 -18.73 27.54 -14.20
C PRO A 136 -19.17 28.54 -13.11
N ALA A 137 -18.30 29.48 -12.76
CA ALA A 137 -18.52 30.36 -11.60
C ALA A 137 -19.35 31.62 -11.90
N SER A 138 -19.55 31.96 -13.17
CA SER A 138 -20.44 33.03 -13.61
C SER A 138 -21.71 32.43 -14.21
N SER A 139 -22.86 33.01 -13.85
CA SER A 139 -23.96 33.18 -14.80
C SER A 139 -23.38 33.82 -16.08
N ALA A 140 -23.79 33.59 -17.34
CA ALA A 140 -25.19 33.64 -17.79
C ALA A 140 -25.36 33.52 -19.38
N CYS A 141 -26.19 32.63 -20.03
CA CYS A 141 -27.11 32.94 -21.23
C CYS A 141 -27.85 31.75 -21.96
N ASN A 142 -29.14 31.98 -22.31
CA ASN A 142 -30.09 31.11 -23.07
C ASN A 142 -30.06 31.34 -24.62
N VAL A 143 -30.76 30.48 -25.38
CA VAL A 143 -30.87 30.51 -26.86
C VAL A 143 -31.93 31.51 -27.38
N LEU A 144 -31.67 32.24 -28.48
CA LEU A 144 -32.55 33.32 -28.96
C LEU A 144 -33.28 33.14 -30.32
N SER A 145 -32.89 32.22 -31.23
CA SER A 145 -33.68 31.71 -32.37
C SER A 145 -32.81 30.90 -33.35
N ALA A 146 -33.42 30.20 -34.31
CA ALA A 146 -32.74 29.47 -35.38
C ALA A 146 -33.22 29.90 -36.77
N ALA A 147 -32.29 30.00 -37.73
CA ALA A 147 -32.59 30.02 -39.15
C ALA A 147 -32.66 28.58 -39.70
N SER A 148 -33.40 28.37 -40.79
CA SER A 148 -33.64 27.05 -41.40
C SER A 148 -32.44 26.42 -42.09
N ASP A 149 -31.25 27.04 -42.02
CA ASP A 149 -29.96 26.49 -42.45
C ASP A 149 -29.09 25.98 -41.28
N GLY A 150 -29.58 26.12 -40.04
CA GLY A 150 -28.88 25.65 -38.83
C GLY A 150 -27.90 26.65 -38.21
N THR A 151 -27.78 27.87 -38.74
CA THR A 151 -26.87 28.88 -38.17
C THR A 151 -27.54 29.67 -37.05
N VAL A 152 -26.87 29.78 -35.89
CA VAL A 152 -27.25 30.70 -34.79
C VAL A 152 -26.01 31.49 -34.37
N GLN A 153 -26.10 32.82 -34.37
CA GLN A 153 -25.12 33.69 -33.74
C GLN A 153 -25.68 34.24 -32.42
N ILE A 154 -24.89 34.17 -31.34
CA ILE A 154 -25.13 34.96 -30.13
C ILE A 154 -23.79 35.56 -29.67
N LYS A 155 -23.82 36.86 -29.36
CA LYS A 155 -22.72 37.63 -28.78
C LYS A 155 -22.78 37.51 -27.25
N ALA A 156 -21.64 37.67 -26.56
CA ALA A 156 -21.52 37.37 -25.14
C ALA A 156 -22.59 38.03 -24.21
N ASP A 157 -23.04 37.21 -23.24
CA ASP A 157 -23.65 37.51 -21.92
C ASP A 157 -25.20 37.58 -21.74
N GLN A 158 -25.70 37.07 -20.58
CA GLN A 158 -27.01 37.30 -19.87
C GLN A 158 -28.16 36.21 -19.80
N ASN A 159 -27.84 35.10 -19.12
CA ASN A 159 -28.55 34.03 -18.33
C ASN A 159 -29.34 32.81 -18.88
N ALA A 160 -29.08 31.64 -18.24
CA ALA A 160 -29.67 30.27 -18.31
C ALA A 160 -28.86 29.15 -19.05
N THR A 161 -28.61 27.93 -18.54
CA THR A 161 -28.46 27.40 -17.14
C THR A 161 -27.89 25.96 -17.15
N GLY A 162 -27.18 25.53 -16.11
CA GLY A 162 -27.33 24.15 -15.58
C GLY A 162 -26.28 23.07 -15.88
N GLN A 163 -25.15 23.34 -16.54
CA GLN A 163 -24.15 22.29 -16.80
C GLN A 163 -23.31 21.94 -15.55
N SER A 164 -23.19 20.64 -15.24
CA SER A 164 -22.37 20.12 -14.14
C SER A 164 -21.86 18.71 -14.43
N PHE A 165 -20.67 18.35 -13.92
CA PHE A 165 -20.14 16.98 -13.98
C PHE A 165 -19.85 16.44 -12.59
N LYS A 166 -20.17 15.15 -12.36
CA LYS A 166 -20.20 14.53 -11.02
C LYS A 166 -19.07 13.52 -10.80
N ILE A 167 -18.34 13.64 -9.69
CA ILE A 167 -17.28 12.72 -9.28
C ILE A 167 -17.68 12.04 -7.97
N LYS A 168 -18.00 10.74 -7.99
CA LYS A 168 -18.32 9.94 -6.79
C LYS A 168 -17.10 9.11 -6.34
N ILE A 169 -16.72 9.22 -5.08
CA ILE A 169 -15.72 8.33 -4.45
C ILE A 169 -16.45 7.10 -3.90
N LEU A 170 -16.07 5.90 -4.35
CA LEU A 170 -16.66 4.63 -3.89
C LEU A 170 -15.89 4.01 -2.72
N SER A 171 -16.61 3.27 -1.88
CA SER A 171 -16.02 2.36 -0.90
C SER A 171 -15.54 1.05 -1.53
N ALA A 172 -14.65 0.32 -0.84
CA ALA A 172 -14.13 -0.97 -1.31
C ALA A 172 -15.24 -2.03 -1.52
N SER A 173 -16.33 -1.97 -0.76
CA SER A 173 -17.50 -2.85 -0.90
C SER A 173 -18.35 -2.52 -2.13
N GLU A 174 -18.56 -1.23 -2.44
CA GLU A 174 -19.22 -0.80 -3.68
C GLU A 174 -18.40 -1.13 -4.94
N LEU A 175 -17.06 -1.14 -4.82
CA LEU A 175 -16.17 -1.58 -5.90
C LEU A 175 -16.33 -3.08 -6.17
N SER A 176 -16.42 -3.92 -5.13
CA SER A 176 -16.57 -5.37 -5.31
C SER A 176 -17.87 -5.78 -6.01
N SER A 177 -18.99 -5.07 -5.75
CA SER A 177 -20.26 -5.36 -6.43
C SER A 177 -20.29 -4.93 -7.90
N LEU A 178 -19.45 -3.96 -8.31
CA LEU A 178 -19.28 -3.58 -9.71
C LEU A 178 -18.43 -4.60 -10.50
N LYS A 179 -17.40 -5.21 -9.88
CA LYS A 179 -16.58 -6.25 -10.53
C LYS A 179 -17.39 -7.50 -10.91
N THR A 180 -18.45 -7.81 -10.17
CA THR A 180 -19.40 -8.90 -10.49
C THR A 180 -20.37 -8.59 -11.63
N ALA A 181 -20.54 -7.32 -12.02
CA ALA A 181 -21.49 -6.92 -13.06
C ALA A 181 -20.91 -7.00 -14.50
N SER A 182 -19.60 -7.17 -14.66
CA SER A 182 -18.92 -7.12 -15.96
C SER A 182 -18.93 -8.43 -16.77
N THR A 183 -19.54 -9.51 -16.27
CA THR A 183 -19.74 -10.76 -17.02
C THR A 183 -21.18 -10.88 -17.53
N VAL A 184 -21.52 -10.08 -18.54
CA VAL A 184 -22.63 -10.39 -19.46
C VAL A 184 -22.01 -10.87 -20.76
N LYS A 185 -22.36 -12.09 -21.18
CA LYS A 185 -21.92 -12.67 -22.45
C LYS A 185 -22.67 -12.02 -23.62
N ASP A 186 -22.00 -11.91 -24.76
CA ASP A 186 -22.67 -11.79 -26.05
C ASP A 186 -23.62 -12.98 -26.28
N THR A 187 -24.91 -12.70 -26.43
CA THR A 187 -25.88 -13.56 -27.11
C THR A 187 -26.93 -12.72 -27.82
N ALA A 188 -27.12 -12.99 -29.11
CA ALA A 188 -28.08 -12.33 -30.00
C ALA A 188 -29.56 -12.68 -29.66
N PRO A 189 -30.55 -11.95 -30.20
CA PRO A 189 -31.85 -11.81 -29.54
C PRO A 189 -32.96 -12.78 -29.99
N ALA A 190 -34.00 -12.82 -29.14
CA ALA A 190 -35.44 -13.05 -29.41
C ALA A 190 -36.05 -14.36 -28.87
N LYS A 191 -36.92 -14.25 -27.84
CA LYS A 191 -38.39 -14.19 -28.00
C LYS A 191 -39.11 -13.95 -26.67
N THR A 192 -40.31 -13.36 -26.77
CA THR A 192 -41.23 -13.05 -25.66
C THR A 192 -42.16 -14.21 -25.31
N THR A 193 -42.56 -14.30 -24.04
CA THR A 193 -43.91 -14.73 -23.62
C THR A 193 -44.20 -14.29 -22.18
N GLU A 194 -45.47 -14.01 -21.88
CA GLU A 194 -45.96 -13.40 -20.63
C GLU A 194 -46.49 -14.42 -19.60
N LYS A 195 -46.69 -13.93 -18.35
CA LYS A 195 -47.65 -14.32 -17.27
C LYS A 195 -46.98 -14.61 -15.92
N VAL A 196 -47.59 -14.36 -14.76
CA VAL A 196 -48.71 -13.48 -14.28
C VAL A 196 -48.51 -13.34 -12.75
N ALA A 197 -49.04 -12.31 -12.09
CA ALA A 197 -48.80 -12.00 -10.68
C ALA A 197 -49.87 -12.56 -9.69
N THR A 198 -49.67 -12.25 -8.39
CA THR A 198 -50.62 -12.24 -7.24
C THR A 198 -50.53 -13.44 -6.22
N PRO A 199 -51.04 -13.35 -4.96
CA PRO A 199 -50.20 -12.93 -3.80
C PRO A 199 -50.51 -13.66 -2.44
N GLU A 200 -50.06 -13.07 -1.31
CA GLU A 200 -50.47 -13.33 0.11
C GLU A 200 -49.98 -14.65 0.80
N ASN A 201 -49.95 -14.82 2.14
CA ASN A 201 -50.43 -14.01 3.29
C ASN A 201 -49.53 -14.14 4.57
N THR A 202 -49.97 -13.53 5.67
CA THR A 202 -49.35 -13.17 6.97
C THR A 202 -49.34 -14.25 8.08
N SER A 203 -48.59 -14.01 9.18
CA SER A 203 -49.13 -13.72 10.55
C SER A 203 -48.04 -13.89 11.66
N THR A 204 -47.86 -12.90 12.56
CA THR A 204 -48.19 -12.87 14.03
C THR A 204 -47.33 -13.79 14.94
N ALA A 205 -47.29 -13.65 16.29
CA ALA A 205 -47.16 -12.48 17.18
C ALA A 205 -46.65 -12.95 18.58
N LYS A 206 -46.18 -12.03 19.43
CA LYS A 206 -45.73 -12.24 20.84
C LYS A 206 -46.94 -12.55 21.77
N PRO A 207 -46.78 -13.11 23.00
CA PRO A 207 -46.39 -12.30 24.19
C PRO A 207 -45.51 -13.06 25.22
N ALA A 208 -45.31 -12.48 26.42
CA ALA A 208 -44.40 -12.98 27.47
C ALA A 208 -45.04 -13.00 28.88
N ALA A 209 -44.56 -13.89 29.77
CA ALA A 209 -44.75 -13.94 31.24
C ALA A 209 -43.91 -15.12 31.83
N THR A 210 -43.60 -15.30 33.13
CA THR A 210 -43.21 -14.43 34.27
C THR A 210 -42.60 -15.32 35.38
N ASN A 211 -41.75 -14.76 36.27
CA ASN A 211 -41.48 -15.09 37.70
C ASN A 211 -41.53 -16.57 38.20
N ASN A 212 -40.58 -17.11 39.00
CA ASN A 212 -40.32 -16.73 40.40
C ASN A 212 -39.19 -17.56 41.06
N ASN A 213 -38.75 -17.13 42.27
CA ASN A 213 -38.00 -17.90 43.31
C ASN A 213 -36.51 -18.27 43.03
N THR A 214 -35.59 -18.33 44.02
CA THR A 214 -35.67 -18.10 45.49
C THR A 214 -34.35 -17.50 46.03
N SER A 215 -34.37 -16.97 47.25
CA SER A 215 -33.22 -16.42 47.97
C SER A 215 -32.19 -17.47 48.45
N ASN A 216 -30.98 -17.00 48.77
CA ASN A 216 -30.29 -17.48 49.97
C ASN A 216 -29.55 -16.31 50.65
N THR A 217 -29.81 -16.12 51.94
CA THR A 217 -29.21 -15.10 52.79
C THR A 217 -28.37 -15.78 53.85
N SER A 218 -27.16 -15.26 54.13
CA SER A 218 -26.55 -15.46 55.44
C SER A 218 -25.96 -14.15 55.94
N THR A 219 -26.40 -13.77 57.14
CA THR A 219 -25.95 -12.60 57.90
C THR A 219 -24.86 -13.04 58.89
N SER A 220 -23.95 -12.13 59.21
CA SER A 220 -23.50 -11.97 60.59
C SER A 220 -23.03 -10.53 60.79
N ALA A 221 -23.39 -9.96 61.93
CA ALA A 221 -23.05 -8.62 62.33
C ALA A 221 -22.52 -8.65 63.77
N ASN A 222 -21.59 -7.76 64.09
CA ASN A 222 -21.47 -7.13 65.41
C ASN A 222 -20.61 -5.87 65.23
N ALA A 223 -21.19 -4.70 65.51
CA ALA A 223 -21.18 -4.03 66.81
C ALA A 223 -19.84 -3.30 67.02
N ALA A 224 -19.74 -2.02 66.65
CA ALA A 224 -20.30 -0.85 67.35
C ALA A 224 -19.36 -0.29 68.42
N ASN A 225 -18.87 0.94 68.19
CA ASN A 225 -18.74 1.92 69.24
C ASN A 225 -18.97 3.31 68.65
N ALA A 226 -19.80 4.12 69.31
CA ALA A 226 -20.08 5.50 68.93
C ALA A 226 -19.79 6.37 70.14
N ASN A 227 -19.06 7.46 69.95
CA ASN A 227 -19.13 8.59 70.85
C ASN A 227 -19.03 9.87 70.03
N GLY A 228 -19.94 10.81 70.26
CA GLY A 228 -20.05 12.03 69.49
C GLY A 228 -19.71 13.26 70.33
N SER A 229 -19.41 14.35 69.66
CA SER A 229 -19.70 15.69 70.19
C SER A 229 -19.87 16.64 69.02
N ALA A 230 -20.97 17.39 69.03
CA ALA A 230 -21.21 18.46 68.07
C ALA A 230 -20.62 19.77 68.61
N ASN A 231 -20.14 20.62 67.72
CA ASN A 231 -20.23 22.06 67.94
C ASN A 231 -20.42 22.77 66.60
N ALA A 232 -21.29 23.78 66.58
CA ALA A 232 -21.70 24.48 65.36
C ALA A 232 -21.58 25.99 65.57
N SER A 233 -20.78 26.65 64.74
CA SER A 233 -20.82 28.10 64.54
C SER A 233 -20.13 28.46 63.23
N THR A 234 -20.92 28.88 62.23
CA THR A 234 -20.42 29.66 61.09
C THR A 234 -19.97 31.04 61.58
N PRO A 235 -19.03 31.67 60.86
CA PRO A 235 -19.44 32.81 60.03
C PRO A 235 -19.02 32.61 58.56
N ALA A 236 -19.86 33.09 57.65
CA ALA A 236 -19.42 33.40 56.29
C ALA A 236 -18.85 34.83 56.28
N ASP A 237 -17.75 35.07 55.57
CA ASP A 237 -17.81 35.76 54.27
C ASP A 237 -16.44 35.81 53.52
N THR A 238 -16.54 35.99 52.19
CA THR A 238 -15.54 36.52 51.23
C THR A 238 -14.05 36.19 51.36
N SER A 239 -13.59 35.23 50.53
CA SER A 239 -12.39 35.43 49.67
C SER A 239 -12.37 34.49 48.46
N ALA A 240 -12.91 35.01 47.34
CA ALA A 240 -12.77 34.53 45.96
C ALA A 240 -12.21 33.11 45.71
N THR A 241 -13.11 32.16 45.42
CA THR A 241 -12.75 31.02 44.55
C THR A 241 -12.29 31.57 43.21
N LYS A 242 -10.97 31.54 42.94
CA LYS A 242 -10.42 31.78 41.60
C LYS A 242 -11.08 30.79 40.65
N ALA A 243 -12.00 31.26 39.81
CA ALA A 243 -12.69 30.43 38.83
C ALA A 243 -11.63 29.66 38.03
N ALA A 244 -11.69 28.33 38.09
CA ALA A 244 -10.81 27.49 37.28
C ALA A 244 -11.11 27.80 35.82
N THR A 245 -10.16 28.45 35.14
CA THR A 245 -10.33 28.88 33.75
C THR A 245 -10.69 27.66 32.92
N ALA A 246 -11.85 27.68 32.27
CA ALA A 246 -12.31 26.55 31.48
C ALA A 246 -11.21 26.15 30.48
N PRO A 247 -10.80 24.87 30.43
CA PRO A 247 -9.65 24.45 29.64
C PRO A 247 -9.86 24.82 28.17
N THR A 248 -8.89 25.54 27.60
CA THR A 248 -9.02 26.14 26.28
C THR A 248 -8.56 25.16 25.20
N LEU A 249 -9.32 25.06 24.10
CA LEU A 249 -8.89 24.32 22.91
C LEU A 249 -7.72 25.05 22.26
N VAL A 250 -6.54 24.45 22.24
CA VAL A 250 -5.30 25.12 21.81
C VAL A 250 -4.98 24.85 20.35
N ASN A 251 -4.58 25.92 19.64
CA ASN A 251 -3.94 25.83 18.33
C ASN A 251 -2.42 25.73 18.51
N LEU A 252 -1.88 24.51 18.43
CA LEU A 252 -0.44 24.23 18.47
C LEU A 252 0.26 24.47 17.13
N GLY A 253 -0.45 24.96 16.11
CA GLY A 253 -0.01 25.02 14.71
C GLY A 253 -0.88 24.14 13.81
N THR A 254 -0.77 24.30 12.50
CA THR A 254 -1.59 23.59 11.51
C THR A 254 -0.99 22.27 11.04
N ASP A 255 0.33 22.18 10.97
CA ASP A 255 1.09 21.00 10.56
C ASP A 255 2.44 21.01 11.31
N PHE A 256 2.70 20.00 12.14
CA PHE A 256 4.00 19.83 12.81
C PHE A 256 4.23 18.38 13.24
N TRP A 257 5.49 18.02 13.47
CA TRP A 257 5.84 16.75 14.12
C TRP A 257 6.21 16.98 15.58
N GLY A 258 5.91 16.01 16.44
CA GLY A 258 6.24 16.07 17.85
C GLY A 258 6.03 14.75 18.58
N GLN A 259 6.41 14.71 19.84
CA GLN A 259 6.25 13.56 20.72
C GLN A 259 5.21 13.90 21.79
N ILE A 260 4.37 12.93 22.13
CA ILE A 260 3.45 13.03 23.28
C ILE A 260 4.20 12.45 24.48
N LYS A 261 4.58 13.29 25.42
CA LYS A 261 5.39 12.95 26.60
C LYS A 261 4.52 12.93 27.85
N LYS A 262 4.75 11.99 28.76
CA LYS A 262 4.26 12.08 30.15
C LYS A 262 4.91 13.31 30.80
N ASN A 263 4.12 14.15 31.48
CA ASN A 263 4.65 15.37 32.11
C ASN A 263 5.81 15.04 33.07
N SER A 264 5.57 14.10 33.98
CA SER A 264 6.55 13.56 34.91
C SER A 264 7.43 12.45 34.28
N GLY A 265 8.75 12.66 34.27
CA GLY A 265 9.76 11.69 33.80
C GLY A 265 10.19 11.86 32.34
N SER A 266 10.72 10.79 31.74
CA SER A 266 11.28 10.76 30.37
C SER A 266 10.61 9.69 29.49
N HIS A 267 9.30 9.54 29.62
CA HIS A 267 8.50 8.55 28.90
C HIS A 267 7.54 9.19 27.90
N TYR A 268 7.31 8.50 26.79
CA TYR A 268 6.61 8.99 25.60
C TYR A 268 5.61 7.95 25.08
N VAL A 269 4.50 8.40 24.51
CA VAL A 269 3.54 7.52 23.83
C VAL A 269 4.16 7.02 22.53
N ALA A 270 4.27 5.70 22.41
CA ALA A 270 4.82 4.99 21.26
C ALA A 270 3.74 4.15 20.57
N ALA A 271 3.87 3.96 19.25
CA ALA A 271 3.07 3.01 18.49
C ALA A 271 3.74 1.64 18.44
N GLU A 272 3.09 0.63 19.00
CA GLU A 272 3.60 -0.73 18.97
C GLU A 272 3.32 -1.44 17.63
N SER A 273 4.14 -2.44 17.30
CA SER A 273 3.90 -3.34 16.16
C SER A 273 2.62 -4.17 16.29
N SER A 274 2.14 -4.38 17.52
CA SER A 274 0.83 -4.96 17.85
C SER A 274 -0.34 -4.15 17.32
N GLY A 275 -0.13 -2.86 17.01
CA GLY A 275 -1.18 -1.88 16.76
C GLY A 275 -1.62 -1.14 18.02
N ASN A 276 -1.06 -1.42 19.20
CA ASN A 276 -1.38 -0.68 20.43
C ASN A 276 -0.70 0.71 20.48
N ALA A 277 -1.19 1.59 21.36
CA ALA A 277 -0.44 2.76 21.82
C ALA A 277 -0.05 2.58 23.30
N ALA A 278 1.26 2.64 23.59
CA ALA A 278 1.80 2.35 24.91
C ALA A 278 2.93 3.32 25.29
N LEU A 279 3.18 3.47 26.58
CA LEU A 279 4.20 4.36 27.12
C LEU A 279 5.57 3.67 27.16
N TYR A 280 6.61 4.35 26.65
CA TYR A 280 8.00 3.85 26.63
C TYR A 280 9.03 4.95 26.93
N SER A 281 10.18 4.53 27.45
CA SER A 281 11.35 5.36 27.74
C SER A 281 11.89 6.05 26.47
N GLY A 282 12.24 7.34 26.59
CA GLY A 282 12.63 8.19 25.45
C GLY A 282 13.84 7.68 24.68
N ASN A 283 13.67 7.40 23.38
CA ASN A 283 14.68 6.72 22.58
C ASN A 283 14.93 7.36 21.19
N ASN A 284 14.19 8.44 20.86
CA ASN A 284 14.20 9.16 19.57
C ASN A 284 13.84 8.32 18.33
N ALA A 285 13.21 7.16 18.51
CA ALA A 285 12.75 6.32 17.41
C ALA A 285 11.42 6.83 16.82
N LEU A 286 11.13 6.39 15.59
CA LEU A 286 9.96 6.83 14.84
C LEU A 286 8.63 6.35 15.43
N ASP A 287 8.66 5.33 16.29
CA ASP A 287 7.47 4.85 17.00
C ASP A 287 7.01 5.84 18.08
N GLN A 288 7.90 6.67 18.64
CA GLN A 288 7.59 7.75 19.60
C GLN A 288 7.25 9.10 18.96
N LEU A 289 7.23 9.17 17.62
CA LEU A 289 7.13 10.42 16.87
C LEU A 289 5.83 10.50 16.07
N TRP A 290 5.14 11.64 16.16
CA TRP A 290 3.77 11.81 15.66
C TRP A 290 3.62 13.09 14.84
N HIS A 291 2.89 13.00 13.73
CA HIS A 291 2.50 14.10 12.85
C HIS A 291 1.14 14.64 13.30
N PHE A 292 1.11 15.89 13.72
CA PHE A 292 -0.08 16.62 14.12
C PHE A 292 -0.54 17.48 12.96
N VAL A 293 -1.68 17.12 12.36
CA VAL A 293 -2.34 17.91 11.31
C VAL A 293 -3.68 18.41 11.83
N ARG A 294 -3.82 19.74 11.90
CA ARG A 294 -5.03 20.40 12.38
C ARG A 294 -6.13 20.32 11.32
N ASN A 295 -7.29 19.81 11.74
CA ASN A 295 -8.51 19.79 10.94
C ASN A 295 -9.20 21.16 10.99
N GLY A 296 -10.09 21.42 10.03
CA GLY A 296 -10.85 22.69 9.98
C GLY A 296 -11.76 22.92 11.20
N ASP A 297 -12.14 21.85 11.90
CA ASP A 297 -12.94 21.90 13.13
C ASP A 297 -12.12 22.11 14.42
N GLY A 298 -10.82 22.39 14.30
CA GLY A 298 -9.91 22.66 15.41
C GLY A 298 -9.33 21.42 16.10
N SER A 299 -9.82 20.21 15.81
CA SER A 299 -9.19 18.96 16.27
C SER A 299 -7.91 18.65 15.49
N TYR A 300 -7.11 17.72 15.98
CA TYR A 300 -5.92 17.20 15.32
C TYR A 300 -6.11 15.75 14.87
N ARG A 301 -5.68 15.43 13.65
CA ARG A 301 -5.28 14.06 13.30
C ARG A 301 -3.83 13.89 13.76
N ILE A 302 -3.55 12.80 14.47
CA ILE A 302 -2.24 12.50 15.04
C ILE A 302 -1.75 11.17 14.43
N THR A 303 -0.76 11.20 13.53
CA THR A 303 -0.30 10.04 12.74
C THR A 303 1.13 9.64 13.11
N ASN A 304 1.38 8.36 13.39
CA ASN A 304 2.69 7.87 13.83
C ASN A 304 3.73 7.78 12.68
N ALA A 305 4.99 8.13 12.95
CA ALA A 305 6.06 8.13 11.95
C ALA A 305 6.55 6.73 11.54
N ALA A 306 6.47 5.72 12.42
CA ALA A 306 6.98 4.37 12.12
C ALA A 306 6.03 3.52 11.27
N ASN A 307 4.71 3.75 11.36
CA ASN A 307 3.71 2.87 10.75
C ASN A 307 2.59 3.60 9.97
N SER A 308 2.62 4.93 9.89
CA SER A 308 1.63 5.78 9.19
C SER A 308 0.17 5.62 9.66
N LYS A 309 -0.07 4.98 10.81
CA LYS A 309 -1.40 4.83 11.42
C LYS A 309 -1.73 6.02 12.32
N CYS A 310 -3.02 6.30 12.51
CA CYS A 310 -3.49 7.37 13.38
C CYS A 310 -3.66 6.86 14.82
N LEU A 311 -3.41 7.73 15.80
CA LEU A 311 -3.84 7.55 17.18
C LEU A 311 -5.38 7.49 17.20
N ASP A 312 -5.93 6.41 17.74
CA ASP A 312 -7.31 5.99 17.49
C ASP A 312 -7.94 5.46 18.79
N LEU A 313 -9.13 5.96 19.14
CA LEU A 313 -9.93 5.37 20.22
C LEU A 313 -10.56 4.07 19.72
N ALA A 314 -10.24 2.93 20.34
CA ALA A 314 -10.69 1.62 19.87
C ALA A 314 -12.22 1.55 19.71
N SER A 315 -12.66 1.20 18.50
CA SER A 315 -14.07 1.17 18.08
C SER A 315 -14.86 2.48 18.27
N GLY A 316 -14.19 3.60 18.56
CA GLY A 316 -14.83 4.87 18.94
C GLY A 316 -15.63 4.79 20.24
N LYS A 317 -15.37 3.80 21.10
CA LYS A 317 -16.17 3.53 22.31
C LYS A 317 -15.84 4.51 23.43
N ASP A 318 -16.75 5.42 23.72
CA ASP A 318 -16.61 6.35 24.85
C ASP A 318 -16.95 5.66 26.19
N ALA A 319 -15.95 4.97 26.78
CA ALA A 319 -16.04 4.35 28.09
C ALA A 319 -14.66 4.24 28.75
N ASN A 320 -14.61 4.30 30.09
CA ASN A 320 -13.37 4.11 30.86
C ASN A 320 -12.71 2.76 30.56
N GLY A 321 -11.38 2.78 30.42
CA GLY A 321 -10.59 1.60 30.06
C GLY A 321 -10.68 1.21 28.58
N THR A 322 -11.38 1.96 27.72
CA THR A 322 -11.33 1.71 26.27
C THR A 322 -9.92 1.98 25.77
N ASN A 323 -9.37 1.05 25.01
CA ASN A 323 -7.98 1.12 24.57
C ASN A 323 -7.73 2.29 23.60
N ILE A 324 -6.57 2.95 23.73
CA ILE A 324 -6.05 3.82 22.67
C ILE A 324 -5.08 3.00 21.82
N GLN A 325 -5.35 2.93 20.54
CA GLN A 325 -4.61 2.11 19.58
C GLN A 325 -4.02 2.96 18.45
N THR A 326 -3.32 2.31 17.53
CA THR A 326 -2.95 2.87 16.23
C THR A 326 -3.68 2.13 15.11
N TYR A 327 -4.50 2.86 14.36
CA TYR A 327 -5.36 2.29 13.33
C TYR A 327 -5.18 2.96 11.96
N ALA A 328 -5.56 2.26 10.89
CA ALA A 328 -5.49 2.81 9.54
C ALA A 328 -6.32 4.10 9.45
N LYS A 329 -5.79 5.11 8.73
CA LYS A 329 -6.41 6.43 8.61
C LYS A 329 -7.84 6.32 8.07
N ASN A 330 -8.79 6.88 8.81
CA ASN A 330 -10.20 7.00 8.44
C ASN A 330 -10.72 8.40 8.83
N SER A 331 -12.01 8.67 8.56
CA SER A 331 -12.63 10.00 8.78
C SER A 331 -13.43 10.10 10.10
N SER A 332 -13.37 9.08 10.95
CA SER A 332 -14.17 8.99 12.18
C SER A 332 -13.75 10.01 13.25
N ASN A 333 -14.61 10.21 14.24
CA ASN A 333 -14.28 11.01 15.42
C ASN A 333 -13.41 10.25 16.45
N ALA A 334 -13.04 8.99 16.19
CA ALA A 334 -12.08 8.24 16.99
C ALA A 334 -10.62 8.65 16.70
N GLN A 335 -10.36 9.24 15.53
CA GLN A 335 -9.02 9.67 15.06
C GLN A 335 -8.81 11.19 15.07
N LYS A 336 -9.76 11.93 15.66
CA LYS A 336 -9.75 13.38 15.78
C LYS A 336 -9.61 13.74 17.25
N TRP A 337 -8.55 14.45 17.61
CA TRP A 337 -8.18 14.74 18.98
C TRP A 337 -8.24 16.24 19.25
N CYS A 338 -9.14 16.67 20.12
CA CYS A 338 -9.16 18.01 20.67
C CYS A 338 -8.08 18.10 21.75
N ILE A 339 -7.18 19.08 21.62
CA ILE A 339 -6.04 19.27 22.54
C ILE A 339 -6.33 20.50 23.38
N TYR A 340 -6.35 20.32 24.69
CA TYR A 340 -6.64 21.37 25.65
C TYR A 340 -5.44 21.63 26.54
N GLN A 341 -5.22 22.90 26.90
CA GLN A 341 -4.16 23.28 27.84
C GLN A 341 -4.73 23.50 29.24
N ARG A 342 -4.03 22.96 30.24
CA ARG A 342 -4.30 23.12 31.67
C ARG A 342 -3.57 24.37 32.19
N ALA A 343 -4.00 24.86 33.37
CA ALA A 343 -3.41 26.06 33.98
C ALA A 343 -1.92 25.91 34.37
N ASP A 344 -1.44 24.68 34.56
CA ASP A 344 -0.02 24.37 34.81
C ASP A 344 0.82 24.29 33.51
N GLY A 345 0.23 24.61 32.36
CA GLY A 345 0.88 24.59 31.04
C GLY A 345 0.92 23.20 30.38
N THR A 346 0.53 22.14 31.08
CA THR A 346 0.41 20.80 30.50
C THR A 346 -0.83 20.68 29.60
N TYR A 347 -0.92 19.59 28.84
CA TYR A 347 -2.02 19.31 27.92
C TYR A 347 -2.78 18.05 28.32
N TYR A 348 -4.04 17.98 27.91
CA TYR A 348 -4.78 16.73 27.78
C TYR A 348 -5.37 16.57 26.37
N LEU A 349 -5.54 15.32 25.96
CA LEU A 349 -6.02 14.93 24.63
C LEU A 349 -7.38 14.25 24.78
N MET A 350 -8.42 14.84 24.19
CA MET A 350 -9.78 14.31 24.18
C MET A 350 -10.16 13.86 22.76
N PRO A 351 -10.54 12.60 22.52
CA PRO A 351 -11.00 12.19 21.20
C PRO A 351 -12.38 12.79 20.95
N LYS A 352 -12.67 13.24 19.72
CA LYS A 352 -13.94 13.91 19.35
C LYS A 352 -15.18 12.99 19.41
N SER A 353 -14.98 11.72 19.73
CA SER A 353 -16.02 10.72 20.01
C SER A 353 -16.39 10.67 21.50
N SER A 354 -15.64 11.37 22.37
CA SER A 354 -15.86 11.52 23.80
C SER A 354 -16.28 12.96 24.13
N ALA A 355 -17.10 13.12 25.16
CA ALA A 355 -17.49 14.42 25.71
C ALA A 355 -16.85 14.74 27.09
N ALA A 356 -16.32 13.74 27.79
CA ALA A 356 -15.84 13.86 29.18
C ALA A 356 -14.52 13.14 29.48
N ARG A 357 -14.08 12.25 28.58
CA ARG A 357 -12.94 11.36 28.77
C ARG A 357 -11.74 11.73 27.92
N VAL A 358 -10.55 11.49 28.45
CA VAL A 358 -9.27 11.90 27.88
C VAL A 358 -8.30 10.73 27.80
N LEU A 359 -7.23 10.90 27.04
CA LEU A 359 -6.07 10.01 27.03
C LEU A 359 -5.45 9.97 28.44
N ASP A 360 -5.37 8.78 29.01
CA ASP A 360 -4.88 8.50 30.37
C ASP A 360 -3.80 7.39 30.31
N ILE A 361 -2.75 7.55 31.11
CA ILE A 361 -1.67 6.56 31.27
C ILE A 361 -2.06 5.57 32.36
N ALA A 362 -2.29 4.30 32.01
CA ALA A 362 -2.88 3.33 32.92
C ALA A 362 -2.18 3.25 34.29
N ASN A 363 -2.89 3.67 35.35
CA ASN A 363 -2.41 3.73 36.74
C ASN A 363 -1.19 4.65 36.97
N ASN A 364 -0.99 5.67 36.13
CA ASN A 364 0.14 6.62 36.18
C ASN A 364 1.54 5.95 36.13
N LYS A 365 1.64 4.70 35.68
CA LYS A 365 2.88 3.93 35.70
C LYS A 365 3.94 4.50 34.75
N THR A 366 5.20 4.19 35.04
CA THR A 366 6.38 4.56 34.26
C THR A 366 7.20 3.33 33.85
N SER A 367 6.56 2.18 33.72
CA SER A 367 7.16 0.98 33.12
C SER A 367 6.98 1.00 31.60
N ASP A 368 8.00 0.63 30.85
CA ASP A 368 7.90 0.43 29.39
C ASP A 368 6.80 -0.59 29.06
N GLY A 369 5.96 -0.27 28.06
CA GLY A 369 4.77 -1.05 27.73
C GLY A 369 3.53 -0.73 28.59
N THR A 370 3.55 0.32 29.42
CA THR A 370 2.34 0.75 30.16
C THR A 370 1.26 1.18 29.16
N ASN A 371 0.06 0.61 29.28
CA ASN A 371 -1.01 0.86 28.33
C ASN A 371 -1.52 2.31 28.35
N ILE A 372 -1.96 2.81 27.20
CA ILE A 372 -2.71 4.06 27.09
C ILE A 372 -4.19 3.73 26.86
N HIS A 373 -5.06 4.30 27.69
CA HIS A 373 -6.51 4.08 27.62
C HIS A 373 -7.29 5.39 27.70
N LEU A 374 -8.59 5.31 27.48
CA LEU A 374 -9.54 6.40 27.69
C LEU A 374 -10.04 6.37 29.15
N TYR A 375 -10.05 7.51 29.83
CA TYR A 375 -10.61 7.62 31.19
C TYR A 375 -11.27 8.98 31.44
N ASP A 376 -12.28 9.03 32.31
CA ASP A 376 -12.92 10.28 32.75
C ASP A 376 -11.89 11.32 33.19
N SER A 377 -12.04 12.57 32.73
CA SER A 377 -11.13 13.67 33.08
C SER A 377 -11.16 13.94 34.58
N ASN A 378 -10.02 13.76 35.26
CA ASN A 378 -9.90 13.84 36.72
C ASN A 378 -8.66 14.62 37.20
N ASP A 379 -7.95 15.27 36.26
CA ASP A 379 -6.76 16.14 36.49
C ASP A 379 -5.55 15.45 37.17
N ASN A 380 -5.54 14.12 37.24
CA ASN A 380 -4.41 13.36 37.79
C ASN A 380 -3.15 13.44 36.88
N GLU A 381 -1.99 13.06 37.41
CA GLU A 381 -0.72 13.04 36.68
C GLU A 381 -0.66 12.07 35.49
N ALA A 382 -1.58 11.10 35.38
CA ALA A 382 -1.69 10.21 34.22
C ALA A 382 -2.33 10.91 33.01
N GLN A 383 -3.04 12.02 33.23
CA GLN A 383 -3.74 12.82 32.22
C GLN A 383 -3.04 14.16 31.92
N LYS A 384 -1.80 14.33 32.39
CA LYS A 384 -0.96 15.50 32.14
C LYS A 384 0.17 15.16 31.19
N LEU A 385 0.13 15.77 30.01
CA LEU A 385 1.04 15.50 28.91
C LEU A 385 1.79 16.76 28.50
N THR A 386 3.02 16.58 28.01
CA THR A 386 3.76 17.63 27.30
C THR A 386 3.84 17.26 25.83
N ILE A 387 3.54 18.20 24.93
CA ILE A 387 3.76 18.00 23.49
C ILE A 387 5.10 18.64 23.13
N VAL A 388 6.10 17.80 22.88
CA VAL A 388 7.45 18.23 22.51
C VAL A 388 7.54 18.30 20.98
N LYS A 389 7.55 19.50 20.41
CA LYS A 389 7.73 19.68 18.96
C LYS A 389 9.11 19.17 18.54
N ALA A 390 9.15 18.37 17.49
CA ALA A 390 10.38 17.81 16.95
C ALA A 390 11.00 18.80 15.96
N ASN A 391 12.19 19.30 16.29
CA ASN A 391 12.93 20.19 15.39
C ASN A 391 13.51 19.40 14.21
N SER A 392 13.35 19.95 13.00
CA SER A 392 13.91 19.42 11.77
C SER A 392 15.42 19.19 11.90
N ALA A 393 15.85 17.93 11.72
CA ALA A 393 17.23 17.46 11.88
C ALA A 393 17.76 17.31 13.33
N SER A 394 17.19 16.38 14.09
CA SER A 394 17.94 15.73 15.18
C SER A 394 19.13 14.96 14.61
N THR A 395 20.35 15.36 15.01
CA THR A 395 21.60 14.63 14.73
C THR A 395 21.88 13.53 15.77
N ALA A 396 21.00 13.36 16.75
CA ALA A 396 21.16 12.37 17.82
C ALA A 396 21.06 10.93 17.29
N ASN A 397 21.86 10.04 17.87
CA ASN A 397 21.79 8.62 17.59
C ASN A 397 20.48 8.05 18.18
N VAL A 398 19.72 7.32 17.36
CA VAL A 398 18.47 6.66 17.75
C VAL A 398 18.77 5.38 18.52
N ASN A 399 18.09 5.16 19.63
CA ASN A 399 18.12 3.87 20.31
C ASN A 399 16.93 3.01 19.87
N LEU A 400 17.15 2.09 18.93
CA LEU A 400 16.14 1.13 18.48
C LEU A 400 16.00 -0.10 19.39
N GLY A 401 16.70 -0.13 20.53
CA GLY A 401 16.81 -1.28 21.44
C GLY A 401 18.17 -1.98 21.33
N ASN A 402 18.47 -2.89 22.27
CA ASN A 402 19.79 -3.49 22.42
C ASN A 402 20.07 -4.65 21.44
N SER A 403 19.07 -5.46 21.12
CA SER A 403 19.17 -6.57 20.17
C SER A 403 17.83 -6.81 19.49
N PHE A 404 17.79 -6.74 18.16
CA PHE A 404 16.57 -7.04 17.39
C PHE A 404 16.90 -7.50 15.97
N VAL A 405 15.91 -8.05 15.28
CA VAL A 405 15.98 -8.35 13.85
C VAL A 405 15.06 -7.40 13.08
N ALA A 406 15.49 -6.96 11.90
CA ALA A 406 14.71 -6.11 11.03
C ALA A 406 15.05 -6.30 9.54
N THR A 407 14.12 -5.89 8.67
CA THR A 407 14.42 -5.59 7.27
C THR A 407 14.60 -4.08 7.13
N VAL A 408 15.74 -3.68 6.58
CA VAL A 408 16.00 -2.31 6.14
C VAL A 408 15.46 -2.17 4.72
N LYS A 409 14.59 -1.20 4.47
CA LYS A 409 14.05 -0.88 3.14
C LYS A 409 14.55 0.47 2.68
N HIS A 410 15.00 0.59 1.44
CA HIS A 410 15.24 1.88 0.80
C HIS A 410 13.90 2.58 0.54
N LEU A 411 13.77 3.85 0.96
CA LEU A 411 12.51 4.59 0.84
C LEU A 411 12.06 4.71 -0.62
N SER A 412 12.94 5.15 -1.53
CA SER A 412 12.51 5.54 -2.88
C SER A 412 12.06 4.37 -3.76
N SER A 413 12.49 3.14 -3.48
CA SER A 413 12.16 1.95 -4.28
C SER A 413 11.38 0.88 -3.52
N GLY A 414 11.19 1.03 -2.20
CA GLY A 414 10.56 0.03 -1.32
C GLY A 414 11.33 -1.29 -1.18
N LYS A 415 12.49 -1.41 -1.83
CA LYS A 415 13.32 -2.63 -1.90
C LYS A 415 14.12 -2.84 -0.63
N ALA A 416 14.35 -4.10 -0.27
CA ALA A 416 15.10 -4.49 0.91
C ALA A 416 16.61 -4.40 0.66
N VAL A 417 17.35 -3.89 1.65
CA VAL A 417 18.81 -4.05 1.73
C VAL A 417 19.11 -5.54 1.88
N THR A 418 19.90 -6.07 0.96
CA THR A 418 20.06 -7.51 0.71
C THR A 418 21.55 -7.85 0.62
N GLU A 419 21.99 -8.84 1.38
CA GLU A 419 23.27 -9.51 1.17
C GLU A 419 23.23 -10.29 -0.15
N SER A 420 24.27 -10.17 -0.97
CA SER A 420 24.33 -10.84 -2.27
C SER A 420 25.76 -11.22 -2.61
N SER A 421 26.12 -12.48 -2.36
CA SER A 421 27.43 -13.07 -2.67
C SER A 421 28.59 -12.29 -2.05
N GLY A 422 28.45 -11.85 -0.81
CA GLY A 422 29.43 -11.04 -0.09
C GLY A 422 29.30 -9.53 -0.31
N ASN A 423 28.46 -9.07 -1.24
CA ASN A 423 28.16 -7.66 -1.46
C ASN A 423 26.86 -7.22 -0.76
N VAL A 424 26.55 -5.93 -0.73
CA VAL A 424 25.25 -5.40 -0.27
C VAL A 424 24.58 -4.57 -1.37
N VAL A 425 23.35 -4.94 -1.69
CA VAL A 425 22.54 -4.35 -2.77
C VAL A 425 21.12 -4.10 -2.28
N ILE A 426 20.27 -3.48 -3.11
CA ILE A 426 18.81 -3.55 -2.93
C ILE A 426 18.17 -4.63 -3.82
N GLN A 427 17.18 -5.35 -3.29
CA GLN A 427 16.34 -6.29 -4.06
C GLN A 427 14.87 -6.22 -3.64
N THR A 428 13.99 -6.69 -4.51
CA THR A 428 12.56 -6.93 -4.23
C THR A 428 12.41 -7.71 -2.92
N ASN A 429 11.69 -7.15 -1.95
CA ASN A 429 11.52 -7.79 -0.65
C ASN A 429 10.69 -9.08 -0.77
N LYS A 430 11.26 -10.19 -0.29
CA LYS A 430 10.67 -11.53 -0.25
C LYS A 430 10.80 -12.18 1.14
N SER A 431 11.28 -11.43 2.14
CA SER A 431 11.55 -11.95 3.50
C SER A 431 12.47 -13.18 3.48
N TYR A 432 13.52 -13.14 2.66
CA TYR A 432 14.60 -14.12 2.70
C TYR A 432 15.63 -13.75 3.78
N LYS A 433 16.41 -14.71 4.29
CA LYS A 433 17.44 -14.49 5.33
C LYS A 433 18.53 -13.50 4.91
N ASP A 434 18.84 -13.38 3.63
CA ASP A 434 19.76 -12.36 3.09
C ASP A 434 19.16 -10.93 3.11
N GLN A 435 17.85 -10.79 3.34
CA GLN A 435 17.11 -9.53 3.49
C GLN A 435 16.74 -9.22 4.96
N GLY A 436 17.17 -10.08 5.88
CA GLY A 436 17.00 -9.93 7.32
C GLY A 436 18.32 -9.60 7.97
N TRP A 437 18.32 -8.60 8.85
CA TRP A 437 19.51 -8.11 9.53
C TRP A 437 19.29 -8.12 11.04
N ARG A 438 20.26 -8.65 11.79
CA ARG A 438 20.31 -8.53 13.25
C ARG A 438 21.11 -7.31 13.64
N PHE A 439 20.48 -6.43 14.40
CA PHE A 439 21.05 -5.23 14.99
C PHE A 439 21.43 -5.55 16.44
N THR A 440 22.70 -5.39 16.79
CA THR A 440 23.21 -5.48 18.15
C THR A 440 23.85 -4.15 18.54
N ARG A 441 23.34 -3.50 19.60
CA ARG A 441 23.77 -2.17 20.02
C ARG A 441 25.09 -2.25 20.80
N ASN A 442 26.04 -1.41 20.42
CA ASN A 442 27.30 -1.20 21.13
C ASN A 442 27.14 -0.15 22.24
N SER A 443 28.14 -0.07 23.14
CA SER A 443 28.15 0.89 24.25
C SER A 443 28.14 2.36 23.81
N ASP A 444 28.76 2.70 22.67
CA ASP A 444 28.72 4.05 22.07
C ASP A 444 27.37 4.39 21.40
N GLY A 445 26.43 3.44 21.34
CA GLY A 445 25.15 3.59 20.66
C GLY A 445 25.19 3.41 19.14
N SER A 446 26.33 2.99 18.56
CA SER A 446 26.34 2.40 17.22
C SER A 446 25.76 0.98 17.24
N TYR A 447 25.46 0.42 16.08
CA TYR A 447 25.01 -0.95 15.90
C TYR A 447 26.02 -1.76 15.09
N LEU A 448 26.33 -2.97 15.56
CA LEU A 448 26.80 -4.05 14.70
C LEU A 448 25.57 -4.64 13.98
N ILE A 449 25.62 -4.72 12.65
CA ILE A 449 24.48 -5.14 11.82
C ILE A 449 24.91 -6.37 11.03
N THR A 450 24.35 -7.55 11.32
CA THR A 450 24.74 -8.84 10.72
C THR A 450 23.63 -9.48 9.89
N SER A 451 23.99 -10.04 8.73
CA SER A 451 23.07 -10.77 7.84
C SER A 451 22.55 -12.04 8.53
N LEU A 452 21.27 -12.38 8.37
CA LEU A 452 20.73 -13.67 8.81
C LEU A 452 21.10 -14.84 7.87
N ALA A 453 21.65 -14.57 6.70
CA ALA A 453 22.07 -15.62 5.76
C ALA A 453 23.38 -16.29 6.19
N ASP A 454 24.40 -15.50 6.55
CA ASP A 454 25.76 -15.99 6.80
C ASP A 454 26.40 -15.46 8.11
N GLY A 455 25.73 -14.57 8.84
CA GLY A 455 26.23 -14.00 10.10
C GLY A 455 27.36 -12.97 9.94
N LYS A 456 27.73 -12.58 8.71
CA LYS A 456 28.71 -11.52 8.44
C LYS A 456 28.11 -10.14 8.71
N ALA A 457 28.97 -9.18 9.06
CA ALA A 457 28.59 -7.81 9.37
C ALA A 457 28.57 -6.93 8.11
N LEU A 458 27.69 -5.93 8.06
CA LEU A 458 27.86 -4.77 7.17
C LEU A 458 29.24 -4.15 7.41
N ASP A 459 29.98 -3.89 6.34
CA ASP A 459 31.39 -3.53 6.35
C ASP A 459 31.66 -2.51 5.24
N LEU A 460 32.33 -1.39 5.55
CA LEU A 460 32.92 -0.56 4.51
C LEU A 460 34.13 -1.29 3.91
N ALA A 461 34.14 -1.48 2.60
CA ALA A 461 35.26 -2.13 1.92
C ALA A 461 36.58 -1.43 2.27
N ASN A 462 37.53 -2.21 2.80
CA ASN A 462 38.86 -1.76 3.27
C ASN A 462 38.83 -0.69 4.39
N GLY A 463 37.68 -0.45 5.02
CA GLY A 463 37.50 0.59 6.04
C GLY A 463 37.55 2.03 5.52
N THR A 464 37.55 2.22 4.20
CA THR A 464 37.74 3.53 3.56
C THR A 464 36.57 4.48 3.85
N ASP A 465 36.86 5.72 4.20
CA ASP A 465 35.87 6.79 4.35
C ASP A 465 35.91 7.72 3.12
N ALA A 466 35.37 7.25 1.99
CA ALA A 466 35.30 8.00 0.74
C ALA A 466 33.97 7.78 0.00
N ASN A 467 33.57 8.75 -0.83
CA ASN A 467 32.40 8.61 -1.70
C ASN A 467 32.59 7.43 -2.68
N GLY A 468 31.57 6.60 -2.84
CA GLY A 468 31.64 5.39 -3.66
C GLY A 468 32.33 4.21 -2.97
N THR A 469 32.76 4.32 -1.71
CA THR A 469 33.27 3.14 -0.98
C THR A 469 32.17 2.10 -0.89
N ASN A 470 32.44 0.90 -1.38
CA ASN A 470 31.47 -0.16 -1.42
C ASN A 470 31.07 -0.61 -0.01
N ILE A 471 29.76 -0.78 0.25
CA ILE A 471 29.28 -1.43 1.47
C ILE A 471 29.04 -2.91 1.14
N ARG A 472 29.71 -3.79 1.88
CA ARG A 472 29.71 -5.23 1.66
C ARG A 472 29.34 -5.96 2.95
N VAL A 473 29.32 -7.29 2.92
CA VAL A 473 29.38 -8.09 4.16
C VAL A 473 30.77 -8.67 4.38
N TYR A 474 31.25 -8.65 5.62
CA TYR A 474 32.58 -9.17 5.96
C TYR A 474 32.60 -9.89 7.32
N ALA A 475 33.67 -10.66 7.55
CA ALA A 475 33.88 -11.31 8.84
C ALA A 475 33.95 -10.26 9.97
N LYS A 476 33.30 -10.55 11.10
CA LYS A 476 33.23 -9.64 12.25
C LYS A 476 34.63 -9.33 12.78
N ASN A 477 35.03 -8.07 12.80
CA ASN A 477 36.36 -7.61 13.20
C ASN A 477 36.35 -6.43 14.20
N ASN A 478 35.17 -6.04 14.71
CA ASN A 478 34.95 -4.96 15.68
C ASN A 478 35.45 -3.55 15.24
N SER A 479 35.86 -3.38 13.98
CA SER A 479 36.31 -2.09 13.45
C SER A 479 35.20 -1.04 13.40
N LYS A 480 35.59 0.24 13.34
CA LYS A 480 34.65 1.35 13.13
C LYS A 480 33.88 1.25 11.80
N ALA A 481 34.41 0.51 10.83
CA ALA A 481 33.78 0.24 9.53
C ALA A 481 32.60 -0.74 9.59
N GLN A 482 32.45 -1.48 10.71
CA GLN A 482 31.35 -2.44 10.93
C GLN A 482 30.31 -1.95 11.94
N ARG A 483 30.38 -0.67 12.32
CA ARG A 483 29.57 -0.05 13.38
C ARG A 483 28.80 1.10 12.78
N PHE A 484 27.47 1.08 12.85
CA PHE A 484 26.62 2.10 12.22
C PHE A 484 25.75 2.80 13.26
N TYR A 485 25.86 4.12 13.35
CA TYR A 485 24.89 4.96 14.03
C TYR A 485 23.62 5.05 13.19
N ILE A 486 22.47 4.77 13.81
CA ILE A 486 21.17 5.03 13.22
C ILE A 486 20.73 6.43 13.64
N ARG A 487 20.29 7.26 12.71
CA ARG A 487 19.83 8.63 12.98
C ARG A 487 18.56 8.93 12.21
N THR A 488 17.71 9.79 12.75
CA THR A 488 16.51 10.28 12.06
C THR A 488 16.84 11.42 11.11
N GLN A 489 16.20 11.45 9.94
CA GLN A 489 16.13 12.63 9.08
C GLN A 489 14.66 12.98 8.82
N TYR A 490 14.34 14.27 8.89
CA TYR A 490 13.06 14.80 8.42
C TYR A 490 13.20 15.43 7.03
N SER A 491 12.15 15.27 6.21
CA SER A 491 11.88 16.12 5.06
C SER A 491 10.37 16.30 4.93
N ALA A 492 9.91 17.51 4.61
CA ALA A 492 8.50 17.79 4.37
C ALA A 492 7.88 16.96 3.23
N ALA A 493 8.71 16.42 2.33
CA ALA A 493 8.27 15.58 1.22
C ALA A 493 8.22 14.08 1.53
N THR A 494 8.89 13.60 2.58
CA THR A 494 9.03 12.15 2.89
C THR A 494 8.76 11.78 4.35
N GLY A 495 8.43 12.75 5.20
CA GLY A 495 8.28 12.54 6.64
C GLY A 495 9.61 12.30 7.33
N TYR A 496 9.59 11.52 8.40
CA TYR A 496 10.81 11.08 9.09
C TYR A 496 11.26 9.70 8.61
N THR A 497 12.56 9.56 8.35
CA THR A 497 13.21 8.30 7.95
C THR A 497 14.51 8.08 8.72
N TYR A 498 15.11 6.89 8.59
CA TYR A 498 16.45 6.62 9.11
C TYR A 498 17.53 6.81 8.04
N TYR A 499 18.70 7.26 8.45
CA TYR A 499 19.95 7.06 7.71
C TYR A 499 20.98 6.34 8.59
N LEU A 500 21.89 5.62 7.95
CA LEU A 500 22.92 4.82 8.61
C LEU A 500 24.28 5.48 8.37
N MET A 501 24.94 5.94 9.44
CA MET A 501 26.26 6.57 9.39
C MET A 501 27.31 5.62 10.01
N PRO A 502 28.33 5.15 9.28
CA PRO A 502 29.37 4.31 9.87
C PRO A 502 30.18 5.11 10.91
N ALA A 503 30.63 4.45 11.98
CA ALA A 503 31.37 5.09 13.08
C ALA A 503 32.80 5.51 12.69
N SER A 504 33.25 5.14 11.49
CA SER A 504 34.46 5.66 10.83
C SER A 504 34.25 6.97 10.08
N SER A 505 33.00 7.45 9.93
CA SER A 505 32.67 8.68 9.21
C SER A 505 31.89 9.67 10.06
N SER A 506 32.09 10.97 9.79
CA SER A 506 31.27 12.07 10.33
C SER A 506 30.43 12.77 9.26
N THR A 507 30.72 12.54 7.97
CA THR A 507 30.14 13.29 6.83
C THR A 507 29.46 12.41 5.79
N ARG A 508 29.70 11.09 5.79
CA ARG A 508 29.14 10.15 4.82
C ARG A 508 28.19 9.15 5.48
N VAL A 509 27.26 8.64 4.68
CA VAL A 509 26.17 7.74 5.08
C VAL A 509 25.96 6.64 4.04
N MET A 510 25.26 5.58 4.43
CA MET A 510 24.76 4.56 3.52
C MET A 510 23.89 5.19 2.42
N ASP A 511 24.14 4.82 1.17
CA ASP A 511 23.60 5.44 -0.03
C ASP A 511 23.29 4.36 -1.08
N VAL A 512 22.08 4.36 -1.64
CA VAL A 512 21.73 3.52 -2.80
C VAL A 512 22.22 4.23 -4.06
N ASN A 513 23.19 3.62 -4.76
CA ASN A 513 23.91 4.29 -5.84
C ASN A 513 22.96 4.87 -6.91
N GLY A 514 23.09 6.19 -7.15
CA GLY A 514 22.26 6.94 -8.10
C GLY A 514 20.76 7.00 -7.77
N ASN A 515 20.35 6.71 -6.53
CA ASN A 515 18.94 6.48 -6.16
C ASN A 515 18.27 5.38 -7.00
N GLY A 516 19.05 4.40 -7.49
CA GLY A 516 18.55 3.38 -8.41
C GLY A 516 17.41 2.53 -7.82
N SER A 517 16.52 2.07 -8.71
CA SER A 517 15.33 1.29 -8.35
C SER A 517 15.35 -0.14 -8.87
N ALA A 518 16.42 -0.58 -9.53
CA ALA A 518 16.57 -1.94 -10.03
C ALA A 518 16.98 -2.92 -8.91
N ASP A 519 16.66 -4.20 -9.09
CA ASP A 519 17.26 -5.25 -8.24
C ASP A 519 18.76 -5.34 -8.55
N ASN A 520 19.56 -5.53 -7.51
CA ASN A 520 21.03 -5.50 -7.53
C ASN A 520 21.66 -4.10 -7.73
N THR A 521 20.90 -3.00 -7.61
CA THR A 521 21.53 -1.67 -7.44
C THR A 521 22.40 -1.67 -6.18
N ASN A 522 23.65 -1.22 -6.33
CA ASN A 522 24.67 -1.29 -5.28
C ASN A 522 24.40 -0.35 -4.10
N ILE A 523 24.82 -0.75 -2.90
CA ILE A 523 24.88 0.13 -1.73
C ILE A 523 26.32 0.57 -1.47
N GLN A 524 26.50 1.88 -1.31
CA GLN A 524 27.79 2.53 -1.13
C GLN A 524 27.77 3.50 0.05
N LEU A 525 28.95 4.03 0.37
CA LEU A 525 29.12 5.17 1.24
C LEU A 525 29.15 6.46 0.40
N TYR A 526 28.35 7.47 0.75
CA TYR A 526 28.35 8.75 0.05
C TYR A 526 28.12 9.94 0.99
N ALA A 527 28.59 11.13 0.60
CA ALA A 527 28.43 12.36 1.37
C ALA A 527 26.96 12.63 1.67
N LYS A 528 26.65 12.97 2.93
CA LYS A 528 25.27 13.21 3.37
C LYS A 528 24.68 14.40 2.62
N ASN A 529 23.74 14.12 1.73
CA ASN A 529 23.12 15.10 0.82
C ASN A 529 21.60 15.19 1.00
N ASN A 530 21.05 14.48 1.98
CA ASN A 530 19.62 14.41 2.33
C ASN A 530 18.71 13.80 1.24
N SER A 531 19.26 13.32 0.11
CA SER A 531 18.48 12.74 -1.00
C SER A 531 17.72 11.47 -0.59
N LYS A 532 16.79 11.02 -1.43
CA LYS A 532 16.03 9.79 -1.17
C LYS A 532 16.91 8.53 -1.14
N ALA A 533 18.06 8.54 -1.82
CA ALA A 533 19.06 7.45 -1.84
C ALA A 533 19.59 7.08 -0.45
N GLN A 534 19.53 8.03 0.49
CA GLN A 534 20.10 7.92 1.83
C GLN A 534 19.02 7.69 2.91
N GLN A 535 17.76 7.50 2.50
CA GLN A 535 16.61 7.40 3.38
C GLN A 535 16.09 5.95 3.42
N PHE A 536 16.00 5.41 4.63
CA PHE A 536 15.65 4.01 4.90
C PHE A 536 14.56 3.88 5.96
N ILE A 537 13.80 2.79 5.88
CA ILE A 537 12.83 2.36 6.89
C ILE A 537 13.32 1.05 7.50
N ILE A 538 13.42 0.98 8.83
CA ILE A 538 13.85 -0.22 9.57
C ILE A 538 12.61 -0.87 10.17
N ASN A 539 12.18 -2.00 9.58
CA ASN A 539 10.98 -2.72 10.00
C ASN A 539 11.39 -3.91 10.87
N LYS A 540 11.15 -3.84 12.19
CA LYS A 540 11.42 -4.93 13.14
C LYS A 540 10.58 -6.17 12.81
N ALA A 541 11.18 -7.35 12.92
CA ALA A 541 10.55 -8.64 12.65
C ALA A 541 11.21 -9.78 13.43
N SER A 542 10.51 -10.89 13.61
CA SER A 542 11.05 -12.08 14.27
C SER A 542 12.04 -12.82 13.37
N ALA A 543 13.14 -13.35 13.90
CA ALA A 543 14.13 -14.08 13.10
C ALA A 543 13.53 -15.28 12.33
N GLY A 544 12.47 -15.90 12.86
CA GLY A 544 11.75 -17.00 12.22
C GLY A 544 10.85 -16.61 11.04
N SER A 545 10.56 -15.31 10.81
CA SER A 545 9.79 -14.87 9.63
C SER A 545 10.63 -14.80 8.35
N TYR A 546 11.92 -15.17 8.42
CA TYR A 546 12.85 -15.13 7.30
C TYR A 546 13.15 -16.53 6.76
N SER A 547 12.76 -16.77 5.51
CA SER A 547 12.98 -18.05 4.83
C SER A 547 14.37 -18.13 4.20
N ALA A 548 14.93 -19.33 4.03
CA ALA A 548 16.15 -19.51 3.26
C ALA A 548 15.84 -19.31 1.75
N ARG A 549 16.70 -18.59 1.03
CA ARG A 549 16.56 -18.47 -0.42
C ARG A 549 16.79 -19.84 -1.06
N GLN A 550 15.80 -20.33 -1.81
CA GLN A 550 15.94 -21.61 -2.54
C GLN A 550 16.96 -21.47 -3.68
N THR A 551 17.88 -22.42 -3.78
CA THR A 551 18.80 -22.57 -4.92
C THR A 551 18.04 -22.96 -6.19
N GLY A 552 18.65 -22.77 -7.37
CA GLY A 552 18.05 -23.21 -8.64
C GLY A 552 17.68 -24.70 -8.63
N ARG A 553 18.53 -25.55 -8.04
CA ARG A 553 18.28 -27.00 -7.82
C ARG A 553 17.00 -27.24 -7.03
N GLN A 554 16.86 -26.56 -5.88
CA GLN A 554 15.70 -26.71 -5.01
C GLN A 554 14.41 -26.24 -5.69
N LYS A 555 14.45 -25.14 -6.44
CA LYS A 555 13.31 -24.64 -7.21
C LYS A 555 12.86 -25.63 -8.29
N VAL A 556 13.78 -26.09 -9.14
CA VAL A 556 13.45 -27.04 -10.23
C VAL A 556 12.81 -28.31 -9.68
N ILE A 557 13.33 -28.87 -8.58
CA ILE A 557 12.77 -30.08 -7.96
C ILE A 557 11.43 -29.80 -7.24
N ALA A 558 11.25 -28.65 -6.60
CA ALA A 558 9.97 -28.26 -6.01
C ALA A 558 8.88 -28.09 -7.08
N ILE A 559 9.22 -27.49 -8.22
CA ILE A 559 8.33 -27.33 -9.38
C ILE A 559 8.00 -28.68 -10.01
N ALA A 560 9.00 -29.53 -10.26
CA ALA A 560 8.76 -30.85 -10.84
C ALA A 560 7.83 -31.68 -9.94
N LYS A 561 8.07 -31.69 -8.61
CA LYS A 561 7.22 -32.40 -7.65
C LYS A 561 5.79 -31.88 -7.61
N SER A 562 5.56 -30.57 -7.75
CA SER A 562 4.20 -30.00 -7.78
C SER A 562 3.41 -30.36 -9.03
N GLN A 563 4.04 -30.96 -10.05
CA GLN A 563 3.36 -31.45 -11.25
C GLN A 563 2.97 -32.93 -11.20
N ILE A 564 3.42 -33.70 -10.21
CA ILE A 564 3.11 -35.15 -10.10
C ILE A 564 1.61 -35.38 -10.18
N GLY A 565 1.18 -36.32 -11.04
CA GLY A 565 -0.22 -36.61 -11.34
C GLY A 565 -0.81 -35.80 -12.49
N THR A 566 -0.10 -34.80 -13.04
CA THR A 566 -0.53 -34.12 -14.28
C THR A 566 -0.49 -35.12 -15.44
N ARG A 567 -1.61 -35.27 -16.15
CA ARG A 567 -1.73 -36.12 -17.35
C ARG A 567 -1.78 -35.29 -18.63
N GLU A 568 -1.49 -35.92 -19.75
CA GLU A 568 -1.88 -35.39 -21.06
C GLU A 568 -3.37 -35.58 -21.33
N SER A 569 -3.88 -34.83 -22.32
CA SER A 569 -5.24 -35.03 -22.85
C SER A 569 -5.27 -36.17 -23.87
N ASN A 570 -6.44 -36.74 -24.16
CA ASN A 570 -6.63 -37.89 -25.06
C ASN A 570 -6.05 -37.75 -26.49
N ASN A 571 -5.62 -36.55 -26.89
CA ASN A 571 -4.95 -36.26 -28.16
C ASN A 571 -3.43 -36.02 -28.01
N GLY A 572 -2.81 -36.44 -26.89
CA GLY A 572 -1.40 -36.16 -26.57
C GLY A 572 -1.11 -34.73 -26.10
N TRP A 573 -2.13 -33.88 -25.93
CA TRP A 573 -1.88 -32.47 -25.61
C TRP A 573 -1.36 -32.27 -24.19
N THR A 574 -0.30 -31.46 -24.05
CA THR A 574 0.15 -30.95 -22.74
C THR A 574 0.47 -29.46 -22.73
N LYS A 575 0.32 -28.85 -21.55
CA LYS A 575 0.80 -27.49 -21.26
C LYS A 575 2.32 -27.32 -21.45
N TYR A 576 3.10 -28.40 -21.29
CA TYR A 576 4.55 -28.39 -21.48
C TYR A 576 4.91 -28.34 -22.97
N GLY A 577 4.26 -29.16 -23.79
CA GLY A 577 4.38 -29.13 -25.25
C GLY A 577 3.91 -27.81 -25.84
N ALA A 578 2.77 -27.29 -25.38
CA ALA A 578 2.26 -25.98 -25.80
C ALA A 578 3.19 -24.82 -25.41
N TRP A 579 3.76 -24.84 -24.20
CA TRP A 579 4.76 -23.86 -23.78
C TRP A 579 6.02 -23.92 -24.65
N TYR A 580 6.56 -25.12 -24.90
CA TYR A 580 7.77 -25.28 -25.70
C TYR A 580 7.54 -24.87 -27.16
N GLY A 581 6.40 -25.26 -27.74
CA GLY A 581 5.99 -24.84 -29.08
C GLY A 581 5.90 -23.31 -29.22
N ASN A 582 5.41 -22.61 -28.19
CA ASN A 582 5.44 -21.14 -28.18
C ASN A 582 6.88 -20.59 -28.05
N TYR A 583 7.71 -21.19 -27.18
CA TYR A 583 9.12 -20.79 -27.00
C TYR A 583 9.94 -20.89 -28.30
N VAL A 584 9.78 -21.97 -29.08
CA VAL A 584 10.45 -22.16 -30.38
C VAL A 584 9.67 -21.60 -31.58
N LYS A 585 8.57 -20.87 -31.34
CA LYS A 585 7.68 -20.29 -32.38
C LYS A 585 7.09 -21.31 -33.36
N SER A 586 6.93 -22.58 -32.96
CA SER A 586 6.28 -23.65 -33.70
C SER A 586 5.17 -24.30 -32.86
N LYS A 587 4.08 -23.53 -32.66
CA LYS A 587 3.01 -23.82 -31.69
C LYS A 587 2.39 -25.22 -31.84
N TYR A 588 2.13 -25.65 -33.08
CA TYR A 588 1.40 -26.89 -33.35
C TYR A 588 2.30 -28.14 -33.40
N ALA A 589 3.59 -28.01 -33.73
CA ALA A 589 4.51 -29.15 -33.86
C ALA A 589 4.81 -29.85 -32.52
N PHE A 590 4.75 -29.12 -31.40
CA PHE A 590 5.17 -29.62 -30.08
C PHE A 590 4.01 -29.80 -29.10
N SER A 591 2.82 -29.26 -29.38
CA SER A 591 1.69 -29.29 -28.43
C SER A 591 1.19 -30.71 -28.11
N ASN A 592 1.33 -31.63 -29.06
CA ASN A 592 0.81 -33.01 -29.02
C ASN A 592 1.93 -34.07 -29.16
N ALA A 593 3.19 -33.68 -28.97
CA ALA A 593 4.35 -34.55 -29.11
C ALA A 593 4.80 -35.12 -27.75
N ALA A 594 5.59 -36.20 -27.78
CA ALA A 594 6.22 -36.78 -26.59
C ALA A 594 7.00 -35.73 -25.79
N TRP A 595 6.65 -35.57 -24.49
CA TRP A 595 6.89 -34.32 -23.77
C TRP A 595 7.82 -34.41 -22.55
N CYS A 596 8.56 -35.52 -22.37
CA CYS A 596 9.49 -35.71 -21.25
C CYS A 596 10.53 -34.58 -21.15
N ALA A 597 11.25 -34.30 -22.23
CA ALA A 597 12.25 -33.22 -22.30
C ALA A 597 11.61 -31.82 -22.19
N MET A 598 10.41 -31.63 -22.75
CA MET A 598 9.67 -30.37 -22.66
C MET A 598 9.22 -30.08 -21.23
N PHE A 599 8.85 -31.10 -20.45
CA PHE A 599 8.55 -30.99 -19.02
C PHE A 599 9.80 -30.60 -18.20
N VAL A 600 10.94 -31.25 -18.44
CA VAL A 600 12.21 -30.92 -17.76
C VAL A 600 12.62 -29.47 -18.08
N SER A 601 12.52 -29.08 -19.35
CA SER A 601 12.77 -27.72 -19.83
C SER A 601 11.84 -26.69 -19.20
N TRP A 602 10.54 -27.00 -19.11
CA TRP A 602 9.55 -26.15 -18.46
C TRP A 602 9.87 -25.97 -16.97
N CYS A 603 10.28 -27.02 -16.25
CA CYS A 603 10.69 -26.92 -14.85
C CYS A 603 11.89 -25.97 -14.66
N GLY A 604 12.89 -26.03 -15.55
CA GLY A 604 14.01 -25.08 -15.58
C GLY A 604 13.56 -23.63 -15.79
N ASN A 605 12.64 -23.41 -16.73
CA ASN A 605 12.09 -22.09 -17.02
C ASN A 605 11.28 -21.51 -15.85
N GLN A 606 10.39 -22.30 -15.25
CA GLN A 606 9.59 -21.89 -14.10
C GLN A 606 10.45 -21.63 -12.84
N ALA A 607 11.64 -22.25 -12.73
CA ALA A 607 12.60 -21.95 -11.68
C ALA A 607 13.30 -20.58 -11.85
N GLY A 608 13.10 -19.91 -12.99
CA GLY A 608 13.73 -18.65 -13.35
C GLY A 608 15.14 -18.79 -13.92
N LEU A 609 15.51 -19.97 -14.42
CA LEU A 609 16.81 -20.19 -15.07
C LEU A 609 16.78 -19.67 -16.51
N SER A 610 17.96 -19.49 -17.10
CA SER A 610 18.10 -19.18 -18.53
C SER A 610 18.32 -20.46 -19.34
N SER A 611 18.00 -20.45 -20.64
CA SER A 611 18.32 -21.56 -21.55
C SER A 611 19.83 -21.80 -21.73
N GLY A 612 20.67 -20.83 -21.36
CA GLY A 612 22.13 -20.97 -21.29
C GLY A 612 22.63 -21.61 -19.99
N THR A 613 21.81 -21.62 -18.94
CA THR A 613 22.07 -22.24 -17.63
C THR A 613 21.52 -23.66 -17.57
N PHE A 614 20.29 -23.83 -18.07
CA PHE A 614 19.50 -25.05 -18.05
C PHE A 614 18.88 -25.20 -19.43
N TYR A 615 19.38 -26.11 -20.25
CA TYR A 615 19.06 -26.15 -21.67
C TYR A 615 17.60 -26.56 -21.95
N TYR A 616 16.88 -25.72 -22.69
CA TYR A 616 15.50 -25.99 -23.12
C TYR A 616 15.50 -26.76 -24.44
N HIS A 617 14.98 -27.98 -24.39
CA HIS A 617 14.98 -28.93 -25.49
C HIS A 617 13.72 -29.82 -25.46
N ALA A 618 13.31 -30.31 -26.63
CA ALA A 618 12.25 -31.32 -26.79
C ALA A 618 12.78 -32.72 -27.17
N TYR A 619 14.08 -32.84 -27.50
CA TYR A 619 14.68 -34.07 -28.01
C TYR A 619 15.86 -34.49 -27.12
N CYS A 620 15.77 -35.66 -26.49
CA CYS A 620 16.73 -36.09 -25.47
C CYS A 620 18.21 -36.07 -25.94
N PRO A 621 18.58 -36.56 -27.14
CA PRO A 621 19.97 -36.52 -27.61
C PRO A 621 20.57 -35.12 -27.82
N SER A 622 19.75 -34.09 -28.10
CA SER A 622 20.26 -32.71 -28.14
C SER A 622 20.56 -32.18 -26.74
N GLY A 623 19.78 -32.62 -25.74
CA GLY A 623 20.07 -32.42 -24.32
C GLY A 623 21.43 -32.99 -23.93
N VAL A 624 21.65 -34.28 -24.19
CA VAL A 624 22.93 -34.98 -23.96
C VAL A 624 24.10 -34.24 -24.59
N SER A 625 24.02 -33.98 -25.91
CA SER A 625 25.07 -33.29 -26.68
C SER A 625 25.41 -31.92 -26.09
N TRP A 626 24.40 -31.15 -25.67
CA TRP A 626 24.60 -29.84 -25.07
C TRP A 626 25.34 -29.92 -23.73
N TYR A 627 24.92 -30.80 -22.82
CA TYR A 627 25.56 -30.94 -21.51
C TYR A 627 26.97 -31.55 -21.60
N GLN A 628 27.23 -32.43 -22.57
CA GLN A 628 28.59 -32.91 -22.89
C GLN A 628 29.49 -31.76 -23.36
N ASN A 629 29.04 -30.97 -24.34
CA ASN A 629 29.78 -29.81 -24.84
C ASN A 629 30.03 -28.74 -23.76
N LYS A 630 29.15 -28.62 -22.77
CA LYS A 630 29.32 -27.75 -21.59
C LYS A 630 30.18 -28.33 -20.47
N LYS A 631 30.71 -29.56 -20.62
CA LYS A 631 31.43 -30.31 -19.57
C LYS A 631 30.62 -30.49 -18.28
N GLN A 632 29.29 -30.58 -18.42
CA GLN A 632 28.30 -30.76 -17.36
C GLN A 632 27.70 -32.18 -17.36
N TRP A 633 28.21 -33.07 -18.21
CA TRP A 633 27.80 -34.46 -18.32
C TRP A 633 28.55 -35.38 -17.36
N HIS A 634 27.87 -36.40 -16.86
CA HIS A 634 28.43 -37.46 -16.03
C HIS A 634 27.95 -38.83 -16.50
N TRP A 635 28.89 -39.73 -16.74
CA TRP A 635 28.60 -41.11 -17.14
C TRP A 635 28.07 -41.95 -15.98
N LYS A 636 27.39 -43.05 -16.33
CA LYS A 636 26.90 -44.10 -15.42
C LYS A 636 28.02 -44.54 -14.47
N GLY A 637 27.77 -44.44 -13.15
CA GLY A 637 28.76 -44.65 -12.09
C GLY A 637 28.97 -43.43 -11.18
N TYR A 638 28.73 -42.21 -11.70
CA TYR A 638 28.60 -40.98 -10.91
C TYR A 638 27.51 -41.09 -9.84
N THR A 639 27.71 -40.43 -8.69
CA THR A 639 26.71 -40.33 -7.62
C THR A 639 25.87 -39.06 -7.81
N PRO A 640 24.61 -39.18 -8.27
CA PRO A 640 23.79 -38.03 -8.66
C PRO A 640 23.27 -37.23 -7.46
N LYS A 641 23.02 -35.94 -7.71
CA LYS A 641 22.56 -34.94 -6.74
C LYS A 641 21.13 -34.51 -7.05
N SER A 642 20.44 -33.98 -6.05
CA SER A 642 19.12 -33.35 -6.26
C SER A 642 19.24 -32.19 -7.25
N GLY A 643 18.40 -32.19 -8.28
CA GLY A 643 18.46 -31.25 -9.42
C GLY A 643 19.36 -31.69 -10.58
N ASP A 644 20.04 -32.84 -10.51
CA ASP A 644 20.65 -33.39 -11.73
C ASP A 644 19.54 -33.89 -12.67
N ILE A 645 19.80 -33.88 -13.97
CA ILE A 645 18.91 -34.44 -15.00
C ILE A 645 19.43 -35.85 -15.31
N VAL A 646 18.55 -36.85 -15.35
CA VAL A 646 18.87 -38.23 -15.74
C VAL A 646 18.34 -38.49 -17.14
N TYR A 647 19.15 -39.11 -17.99
CA TYR A 647 18.76 -39.54 -19.33
C TYR A 647 18.81 -41.07 -19.44
N TYR A 648 17.86 -41.62 -20.18
CA TYR A 648 17.68 -43.04 -20.37
C TYR A 648 17.88 -43.44 -21.83
N ASP A 649 18.39 -44.65 -22.01
CA ASP A 649 18.53 -45.39 -23.25
C ASP A 649 17.92 -46.77 -22.92
N TRP A 650 16.77 -47.09 -23.50
CA TRP A 650 15.96 -48.25 -23.12
C TRP A 650 16.29 -49.50 -23.92
N ASN A 651 16.76 -49.34 -25.15
CA ASN A 651 17.04 -50.41 -26.10
C ASN A 651 18.54 -50.76 -26.19
N GLY A 652 19.43 -49.90 -25.68
CA GLY A 652 20.89 -50.06 -25.70
C GLY A 652 21.56 -49.58 -26.99
N ASP A 653 20.87 -48.83 -27.85
CA ASP A 653 21.39 -48.38 -29.15
C ASP A 653 22.30 -47.14 -29.07
N SER A 654 22.53 -46.62 -27.85
CA SER A 654 23.28 -45.39 -27.54
C SER A 654 22.60 -44.08 -27.95
N VAL A 655 21.31 -44.12 -28.27
CA VAL A 655 20.42 -42.95 -28.43
C VAL A 655 19.52 -42.85 -27.20
N THR A 656 19.39 -41.66 -26.62
CA THR A 656 18.56 -41.49 -25.43
C THR A 656 17.09 -41.28 -25.78
N ASP A 657 16.21 -42.12 -25.25
CA ASP A 657 14.75 -42.06 -25.43
C ASP A 657 14.07 -41.06 -24.49
N HIS A 658 14.49 -41.04 -23.22
CA HIS A 658 13.72 -40.43 -22.14
C HIS A 658 14.59 -39.63 -21.17
N VAL A 659 13.97 -38.72 -20.44
CA VAL A 659 14.67 -37.80 -19.52
C VAL A 659 13.81 -37.45 -18.30
N GLY A 660 14.46 -37.31 -17.14
CA GLY A 660 13.84 -37.01 -15.85
C GLY A 660 14.69 -36.11 -14.97
N LEU A 661 14.10 -35.63 -13.87
CA LEU A 661 14.79 -34.84 -12.85
C LEU A 661 15.06 -35.68 -11.60
N VAL A 662 16.32 -35.75 -11.16
CA VAL A 662 16.71 -36.42 -9.92
C VAL A 662 16.24 -35.60 -8.72
N ALA A 663 15.20 -36.08 -8.06
CA ALA A 663 14.62 -35.44 -6.88
C ALA A 663 15.45 -35.68 -5.60
N SER A 664 16.03 -36.87 -5.46
CA SER A 664 16.95 -37.22 -4.37
C SER A 664 17.78 -38.47 -4.72
N TYR A 665 18.92 -38.63 -4.04
CA TYR A 665 19.72 -39.86 -4.01
C TYR A 665 19.76 -40.41 -2.58
N ASN A 666 19.62 -41.72 -2.42
CA ASN A 666 19.73 -42.41 -1.14
C ASN A 666 20.30 -43.83 -1.34
N LYS A 667 21.47 -44.11 -0.76
CA LYS A 667 22.09 -45.46 -0.66
C LYS A 667 21.98 -46.30 -1.97
N GLY A 668 22.41 -45.74 -3.10
CA GLY A 668 22.40 -46.45 -4.40
C GLY A 668 21.07 -46.42 -5.16
N THR A 669 20.07 -45.67 -4.69
CA THR A 669 18.84 -45.38 -5.43
C THR A 669 18.67 -43.89 -5.67
N ILE A 670 17.98 -43.55 -6.74
CA ILE A 670 17.46 -42.20 -6.99
C ILE A 670 15.95 -42.21 -7.00
N ALA A 671 15.35 -41.18 -6.42
CA ALA A 671 13.99 -40.80 -6.73
C ALA A 671 14.04 -39.80 -7.89
N THR A 672 13.25 -40.03 -8.93
CA THR A 672 13.17 -39.18 -10.12
C THR A 672 11.75 -38.65 -10.28
N VAL A 673 11.60 -37.46 -10.86
CA VAL A 673 10.32 -36.95 -11.34
C VAL A 673 10.41 -36.80 -12.85
N GLU A 674 9.56 -37.52 -13.56
CA GLU A 674 9.59 -37.69 -15.01
C GLU A 674 8.25 -37.29 -15.61
N GLY A 675 8.29 -36.55 -16.71
CA GLY A 675 7.14 -36.26 -17.55
C GLY A 675 7.02 -37.27 -18.67
N ASN A 676 5.82 -37.47 -19.20
CA ASN A 676 5.51 -38.49 -20.20
C ASN A 676 5.89 -39.92 -19.79
N TYR A 677 5.69 -40.28 -18.52
CA TYR A 677 5.90 -41.65 -18.02
C TYR A 677 4.54 -42.31 -17.75
N SER A 678 4.06 -43.14 -18.68
CA SER A 678 2.65 -43.57 -18.74
C SER A 678 1.70 -42.36 -18.79
N ASP A 679 1.98 -41.48 -19.76
CA ASP A 679 1.13 -40.35 -20.18
C ASP A 679 0.83 -39.33 -19.04
N GLN A 680 1.75 -39.28 -18.06
CA GLN A 680 1.65 -38.43 -16.88
C GLN A 680 3.02 -38.01 -16.34
N VAL A 681 3.02 -37.03 -15.43
CA VAL A 681 4.16 -36.74 -14.55
C VAL A 681 4.12 -37.71 -13.38
N LYS A 682 5.16 -38.54 -13.22
CA LYS A 682 5.24 -39.55 -12.15
C LYS A 682 6.56 -39.44 -11.38
N GLN A 683 6.51 -39.75 -10.09
CA GLN A 683 7.72 -40.05 -9.34
C GLN A 683 8.06 -41.55 -9.50
N ARG A 684 9.33 -41.86 -9.75
CA ARG A 684 9.86 -43.24 -9.74
C ARG A 684 10.99 -43.35 -8.73
N THR A 685 11.28 -44.56 -8.29
CA THR A 685 12.50 -44.90 -7.56
C THR A 685 13.24 -45.97 -8.36
N ILE A 686 14.50 -45.73 -8.70
CA ILE A 686 15.30 -46.64 -9.52
C ILE A 686 16.73 -46.74 -8.98
N ASN A 687 17.43 -47.83 -9.33
CA ASN A 687 18.86 -47.96 -9.06
C ASN A 687 19.63 -46.95 -9.93
N TYR A 688 20.55 -46.20 -9.33
CA TYR A 688 21.35 -45.18 -10.04
C TYR A 688 22.35 -45.76 -11.06
N ARG A 689 22.57 -47.07 -11.05
CA ARG A 689 23.36 -47.83 -12.02
C ARG A 689 22.51 -48.75 -12.90
N SER A 690 21.19 -48.51 -12.97
CA SER A 690 20.29 -49.23 -13.89
C SER A 690 20.89 -49.28 -15.30
N SER A 691 20.79 -50.43 -15.97
CA SER A 691 21.27 -50.62 -17.34
C SER A 691 20.71 -49.56 -18.27
N TYR A 692 19.41 -49.27 -18.12
CA TYR A 692 18.64 -48.27 -18.87
C TYR A 692 19.05 -46.80 -18.68
N ILE A 693 19.96 -46.49 -17.76
CA ILE A 693 20.46 -45.11 -17.59
C ILE A 693 21.64 -44.89 -18.53
N PHE A 694 21.52 -43.91 -19.42
CA PHE A 694 22.61 -43.50 -20.31
C PHE A 694 23.62 -42.63 -19.54
N GLY A 695 23.12 -41.66 -18.78
CA GLY A 695 23.94 -40.82 -17.90
C GLY A 695 23.16 -39.69 -17.25
N TYR A 696 23.91 -38.73 -16.71
CA TYR A 696 23.39 -37.60 -15.94
C TYR A 696 23.96 -36.27 -16.44
N ALA A 697 23.19 -35.20 -16.28
CA ALA A 697 23.67 -33.83 -16.47
C ALA A 697 23.51 -32.99 -15.19
N SER A 698 24.50 -32.16 -14.90
CA SER A 698 24.54 -31.22 -13.78
C SER A 698 24.51 -29.77 -14.30
N PRO A 699 23.32 -29.15 -14.45
CA PRO A 699 23.22 -27.73 -14.78
C PRO A 699 23.98 -26.84 -13.79
N ASN A 700 24.51 -25.71 -14.26
CA ASN A 700 25.26 -24.74 -13.44
C ASN A 700 24.32 -23.70 -12.81
N TYR A 701 23.50 -24.18 -11.88
CA TYR A 701 22.35 -23.54 -11.21
C TYR A 701 22.58 -22.22 -10.49
#